data_AF-A0A7X7RX22-F1
#
_entry.id   AF-A0A7X7RX22-F1
#
_cell.length_a   1.000
_cell.length_b   1.000
_cell.length_c   1.000
_cell.angle_alpha   90.00
_cell.angle_beta   90.00
_cell.angle_gamma   90.00
#
_symmetry.space_group_name_H-M   'P 1'
#
loop_
_entity.id
_entity.type
_entity.pdbx_description
1 polymer ?
#
loop_
_entity_poly.entity_id
_entity_poly.type
_entity_poly.pdbx_seq_one_letter_code
_entity_poly.pdbx_strand_id
1 'polypeptide(L)'
;MRTIVAILMVAIVGEAMCAVIDLGDFKGGHWNGVVESPGGVELPEGVPVGRGIGLWRNLPQTVGISAMGFPRDLTKYTHLSFWLHSAKSNNQGLLLFFGSENPASAEAGDYFYRHLKVNWTGWRYFRFSLRDDFGLSRRPVGWNKVDNFWIHASGWENTPLADTELRFCDMKLTYDDIDLSRVGSRRESGTVLVHDIAVRNKGEASRSVEFRVVSKDSGLEVEVPLGVEEVGVEESRQFAVKLRCTDGALPALSRLGCRIGVQAKGDESAEFFLDLHMHGNLARGRHPFLFVDAEGLSALRGKLNDGWIGDWYSRLLARCGDALSKPLEVSKMEGQWPHHYVCKACGVRLKKVDAGHSCTKCGKVYTGWPYDQVLEGYRHCTNWSMIKALGQAYALSGEEKYARRAREILLAYVEVYPTFTYHDVRGGSSHSGGKMLSQTLDEAVQVIDVAWGYDLIYNSPCLSEEDKQKIENIFLKEVARTILRHDAGISNWQTWHNAGVAAIGFAINDSELIYHALKGDSGMEFQLEKSILEDGFWYEGTASYHFYSLDALIWTVQAALMAGLDYTDNPRLIGMFDAPLAYITPGLTFPAINDGDATPMRGFAGSYEWAYGRYGKPEYGWAVSLISRRGDWGVFFGKEVLPVGVDISTLLKSRDFSGLGAVVLRQSRPGGQPWYVHFDYGPHGGGHGHFDKLVLNVYAAGRLQAPDPGRLAYAAALQGSWYRHTVAHNTVVVDERSQVPATGRLTSFREEGDVVLAQAECDTMVPGVLFRRSVALVDGIMVDVFQAQSDREHCYDYAWHNFGEWSDIEGLDFQPMESLAKGIHGYQHIAEPKIAGTDQDWIVEFKNDKSLGRFWMKGETGTKLIRGTGVANNPPQPCPMVLVRRQGKNACFVSCVEYVVGETPRQASVQLVSAPYDPKVVVEVMVDGKQKRRIEF
;
A
#
# COMPACT_ATOMS: atom_id res chain seq x y z
N MET A 1 19.98 66.19 -9.83
CA MET A 1 20.30 66.50 -8.42
C MET A 1 19.01 67.01 -7.78
N ARG A 2 18.41 66.22 -6.89
CA ARG A 2 17.36 66.56 -5.89
C ARG A 2 16.11 67.33 -6.34
N THR A 3 14.94 66.67 -6.23
CA THR A 3 13.68 67.32 -5.83
C THR A 3 13.02 66.45 -4.76
N ILE A 4 12.84 67.00 -3.56
CA ILE A 4 12.09 66.43 -2.43
C ILE A 4 11.06 67.50 -2.02
N VAL A 5 9.88 67.02 -1.60
CA VAL A 5 8.83 67.64 -0.79
C VAL A 5 7.80 68.49 -1.53
N ALA A 6 6.65 67.88 -1.84
CA ALA A 6 5.33 68.36 -1.38
C ALA A 6 4.23 67.35 -1.73
N ILE A 7 3.41 67.04 -0.71
CA ILE A 7 2.02 66.53 -0.69
C ILE A 7 1.91 65.27 0.18
N LEU A 8 1.62 65.53 1.46
CA LEU A 8 1.13 64.60 2.46
C LEU A 8 -0.07 65.29 3.13
N MET A 9 -1.29 64.85 2.83
CA MET A 9 -2.47 64.78 3.71
C MET A 9 -3.75 64.59 2.90
N VAL A 10 -4.70 63.85 3.50
CA VAL A 10 -6.05 63.44 3.04
C VAL A 10 -6.02 62.16 2.18
N ALA A 11 -6.64 61.02 2.53
CA ALA A 11 -7.56 60.66 3.61
C ALA A 11 -7.34 59.18 4.03
N ILE A 12 -7.44 58.93 5.34
CA ILE A 12 -7.77 57.62 5.90
C ILE A 12 -9.25 57.41 5.62
N VAL A 13 -9.56 56.58 4.63
CA VAL A 13 -10.83 55.86 4.50
C VAL A 13 -10.42 54.43 4.23
N GLY A 14 -10.86 53.50 5.08
CA GLY A 14 -10.53 52.09 4.97
C GLY A 14 -10.91 51.55 3.60
N GLU A 15 -9.90 51.22 2.78
CA GLU A 15 -10.09 50.27 1.70
C GLU A 15 -10.38 48.91 2.36
N ALA A 16 -11.61 48.43 2.18
CA ALA A 16 -11.93 47.04 2.42
C ALA A 16 -11.01 46.19 1.53
N MET A 17 -9.94 45.66 2.10
CA MET A 17 -9.06 44.71 1.43
C MET A 17 -9.91 43.49 1.04
N CYS A 18 -9.94 43.19 -0.26
CA CYS A 18 -10.89 42.26 -0.89
C CYS A 18 -10.84 40.85 -0.28
N ALA A 19 -11.99 40.30 0.12
CA ALA A 19 -12.15 38.95 0.69
C ALA A 19 -11.89 37.81 -0.33
N VAL A 20 -11.81 38.16 -1.61
CA VAL A 20 -11.59 37.24 -2.74
C VAL A 20 -10.53 37.82 -3.67
N ILE A 21 -9.52 37.01 -4.01
CA ILE A 21 -8.62 37.29 -5.13
C ILE A 21 -9.03 36.40 -6.30
N ASP A 22 -9.39 37.05 -7.41
CA ASP A 22 -9.61 36.39 -8.68
C ASP A 22 -8.25 36.04 -9.31
N LEU A 23 -8.00 34.75 -9.51
CA LEU A 23 -6.79 34.23 -10.14
C LEU A 23 -7.01 33.85 -11.60
N GLY A 24 -8.19 34.09 -12.19
CA GLY A 24 -8.40 33.76 -13.59
C GLY A 24 -9.79 34.05 -14.13
N ASP A 25 -9.83 35.03 -15.05
CA ASP A 25 -10.74 35.06 -16.19
C ASP A 25 -10.10 34.43 -17.45
N PHE A 26 -8.85 33.96 -17.36
CA PHE A 26 -8.03 33.37 -18.43
C PHE A 26 -7.93 34.21 -19.72
N LYS A 27 -8.26 35.49 -19.64
CA LYS A 27 -8.10 36.48 -20.72
C LYS A 27 -6.81 37.27 -20.47
N GLY A 28 -6.12 37.68 -21.53
CA GLY A 28 -5.02 38.65 -21.42
C GLY A 28 -3.64 38.16 -20.92
N GLY A 29 -3.38 36.85 -20.85
CA GLY A 29 -2.02 36.33 -20.65
C GLY A 29 -1.53 36.27 -19.19
N HIS A 30 -2.44 36.28 -18.21
CA HIS A 30 -2.12 36.13 -16.78
C HIS A 30 -1.71 34.70 -16.37
N TRP A 31 -1.73 33.75 -17.31
CA TRP A 31 -1.31 32.37 -17.09
C TRP A 31 -0.34 31.91 -18.16
N ASN A 32 0.70 31.19 -17.74
CA ASN A 32 1.60 30.50 -18.66
C ASN A 32 1.10 29.08 -18.91
N GLY A 33 1.21 28.62 -20.17
CA GLY A 33 0.92 27.23 -20.55
C GLY A 33 -0.56 26.90 -20.77
N VAL A 34 -1.45 27.87 -20.65
CA VAL A 34 -2.87 27.77 -21.07
C VAL A 34 -3.15 28.75 -22.21
N VAL A 35 -4.12 28.43 -23.05
CA VAL A 35 -4.64 29.32 -24.10
C VAL A 35 -6.12 29.60 -23.87
N GLU A 36 -6.62 30.74 -24.33
CA GLU A 36 -8.06 31.01 -24.27
C GLU A 36 -8.82 29.98 -25.12
N SER A 37 -9.84 29.32 -24.53
CA SER A 37 -10.62 28.30 -25.21
C SER A 37 -11.50 28.96 -26.30
N PRO A 38 -11.53 28.45 -27.55
CA PRO A 38 -12.27 29.06 -28.67
C PRO A 38 -13.81 28.91 -28.60
N GLY A 39 -14.40 28.75 -27.41
CA GLY A 39 -15.83 28.44 -27.19
C GLY A 39 -16.17 26.94 -27.31
N GLY A 40 -17.45 26.58 -27.13
CA GLY A 40 -17.98 25.22 -27.38
C GLY A 40 -18.26 24.33 -26.15
N VAL A 41 -18.00 24.82 -24.92
CA VAL A 41 -18.41 24.15 -23.68
C VAL A 41 -19.29 25.13 -22.90
N GLU A 42 -20.52 24.73 -22.57
CA GLU A 42 -21.42 25.55 -21.74
C GLU A 42 -20.78 25.77 -20.36
N LEU A 43 -20.86 27.01 -19.85
CA LEU A 43 -20.37 27.33 -18.51
C LEU A 43 -21.21 26.58 -17.47
N PRO A 44 -20.59 26.12 -16.36
CA PRO A 44 -21.34 25.53 -15.27
C PRO A 44 -22.27 26.58 -14.64
N GLU A 45 -23.39 26.11 -14.11
CA GLU A 45 -24.39 26.95 -13.45
C GLU A 45 -23.75 27.75 -12.30
N GLY A 46 -24.03 29.06 -12.25
CA GLY A 46 -23.45 29.98 -11.25
C GLY A 46 -22.17 30.71 -11.69
N VAL A 47 -21.58 30.40 -12.85
CA VAL A 47 -20.45 31.19 -13.39
C VAL A 47 -20.98 32.36 -14.24
N PRO A 48 -20.49 33.61 -14.02
CA PRO A 48 -20.94 34.77 -14.79
C PRO A 48 -20.75 34.61 -16.30
N VAL A 49 -21.77 34.99 -17.07
CA VAL A 49 -21.74 35.00 -18.54
C VAL A 49 -20.62 35.93 -19.03
N GLY A 50 -19.76 35.43 -19.91
CA GLY A 50 -18.65 36.21 -20.49
C GLY A 50 -17.29 36.00 -19.80
N ARG A 51 -17.21 35.17 -18.75
CA ARG A 51 -15.95 34.75 -18.14
C ARG A 51 -15.14 33.89 -19.11
N GLY A 52 -13.82 34.12 -19.21
CA GLY A 52 -12.97 33.33 -20.10
C GLY A 52 -12.62 31.97 -19.50
N ILE A 53 -12.17 31.07 -20.38
CA ILE A 53 -11.90 29.66 -20.07
C ILE A 53 -10.47 29.35 -20.52
N GLY A 54 -9.64 28.90 -19.60
CA GLY A 54 -8.26 28.50 -19.89
C GLY A 54 -8.19 27.05 -20.36
N LEU A 55 -7.78 26.82 -21.60
CA LEU A 55 -7.58 25.49 -22.19
C LEU A 55 -6.14 25.03 -22.00
N TRP A 56 -5.98 23.84 -21.42
CA TRP A 56 -4.72 23.11 -21.30
C TRP A 56 -4.84 21.76 -22.00
N ARG A 57 -4.01 21.52 -23.01
CA ARG A 57 -4.02 20.31 -23.85
C ARG A 57 -2.60 19.91 -24.22
N ASN A 58 -2.43 18.67 -24.70
CA ASN A 58 -1.13 18.13 -25.09
C ASN A 58 -0.10 18.23 -23.93
N LEU A 59 -0.50 17.68 -22.78
CA LEU A 59 0.24 17.75 -21.52
C LEU A 59 1.70 17.27 -21.63
N PRO A 60 2.08 16.28 -22.47
CA PRO A 60 3.48 15.92 -22.65
C PRO A 60 4.36 17.05 -23.20
N GLN A 61 3.80 17.99 -23.97
CA GLN A 61 4.53 19.16 -24.48
C GLN A 61 4.45 20.35 -23.52
N THR A 62 3.31 20.52 -22.83
CA THR A 62 3.10 21.60 -21.86
C THR A 62 2.86 20.99 -20.49
N VAL A 63 3.93 20.55 -19.83
CA VAL A 63 3.85 19.72 -18.61
C VAL A 63 3.38 20.47 -17.37
N GLY A 64 3.36 21.80 -17.38
CA GLY A 64 2.86 22.59 -16.27
C GLY A 64 2.38 23.97 -16.69
N ILE A 65 1.46 24.51 -15.91
CA ILE A 65 0.87 25.83 -16.06
C ILE A 65 1.06 26.63 -14.76
N SER A 66 1.20 27.95 -14.87
CA SER A 66 1.41 28.83 -13.71
C SER A 66 0.68 30.14 -13.81
N ALA A 67 0.26 30.65 -12.65
CA ALA A 67 -0.36 31.97 -12.52
C ALA A 67 0.72 33.07 -12.41
N MET A 68 0.56 34.15 -13.17
CA MET A 68 1.38 35.35 -13.09
C MET A 68 0.75 36.37 -12.14
N GLY A 69 1.57 37.07 -11.34
CA GLY A 69 1.06 38.10 -10.42
C GLY A 69 0.43 37.55 -9.13
N PHE A 70 0.86 36.36 -8.71
CA PHE A 70 0.34 35.66 -7.54
C PHE A 70 0.74 36.34 -6.21
N PRO A 71 -0.15 36.42 -5.18
CA PRO A 71 0.17 37.06 -3.90
C PRO A 71 1.26 36.30 -3.13
N ARG A 72 2.22 37.02 -2.54
CA ARG A 72 3.34 36.40 -1.79
C ARG A 72 2.99 36.02 -0.36
N ASP A 73 1.95 36.62 0.21
CA ASP A 73 1.46 36.29 1.55
C ASP A 73 0.02 35.79 1.42
N LEU A 74 -0.15 34.48 1.64
CA LEU A 74 -1.43 33.80 1.65
C LEU A 74 -1.96 33.56 3.07
N THR A 75 -1.34 34.10 4.11
CA THR A 75 -1.72 33.85 5.50
C THR A 75 -3.19 34.17 5.77
N LYS A 76 -3.77 35.16 5.08
CA LYS A 76 -5.17 35.53 5.23
C LYS A 76 -6.15 34.66 4.43
N TYR A 77 -5.72 33.96 3.39
CA TYR A 77 -6.64 33.13 2.59
C TYR A 77 -6.79 31.75 3.21
N THR A 78 -7.97 31.15 3.04
CA THR A 78 -8.27 29.82 3.56
C THR A 78 -8.44 28.80 2.45
N HIS A 79 -8.96 29.19 1.28
CA HIS A 79 -9.22 28.24 0.20
C HIS A 79 -8.73 28.71 -1.17
N LEU A 80 -8.37 27.73 -2.01
CA LEU A 80 -8.27 27.84 -3.46
C LEU A 80 -9.49 27.14 -4.07
N SER A 81 -10.29 27.84 -4.89
CA SER A 81 -11.42 27.25 -5.62
C SER A 81 -11.33 27.47 -7.11
N PHE A 82 -11.90 26.56 -7.89
CA PHE A 82 -12.01 26.67 -9.35
C PHE A 82 -12.95 25.61 -9.93
N TRP A 83 -13.46 25.88 -11.14
CA TRP A 83 -14.09 24.88 -11.98
C TRP A 83 -13.06 24.26 -12.94
N LEU A 84 -13.10 22.94 -13.05
CA LEU A 84 -12.27 22.18 -13.99
C LEU A 84 -13.14 21.23 -14.81
N HIS A 85 -13.14 21.44 -16.11
CA HIS A 85 -13.75 20.53 -17.07
C HIS A 85 -12.72 19.56 -17.62
N SER A 86 -13.06 18.28 -17.66
CA SER A 86 -12.30 17.29 -18.40
C SER A 86 -13.06 16.79 -19.62
N ALA A 87 -12.40 16.74 -20.78
CA ALA A 87 -12.99 16.11 -21.97
C ALA A 87 -13.08 14.58 -21.85
N LYS A 88 -12.30 13.96 -20.97
CA LYS A 88 -12.22 12.50 -20.78
C LYS A 88 -11.91 12.10 -19.34
N SER A 89 -12.49 10.98 -18.91
CA SER A 89 -12.03 10.28 -17.71
C SER A 89 -10.90 9.32 -18.10
N ASN A 90 -9.65 9.74 -17.93
CA ASN A 90 -8.46 8.93 -18.28
C ASN A 90 -7.47 8.79 -17.11
N ASN A 91 -7.89 9.16 -15.89
CA ASN A 91 -7.07 9.15 -14.68
C ASN A 91 -5.79 10.00 -14.75
N GLN A 92 -5.72 11.03 -15.61
CA GLN A 92 -4.59 11.97 -15.62
C GLN A 92 -4.30 12.48 -14.21
N GLY A 93 -3.08 12.29 -13.74
CA GLY A 93 -2.60 12.86 -12.48
C GLY A 93 -2.16 14.32 -12.66
N LEU A 94 -2.58 15.18 -11.74
CA LEU A 94 -2.17 16.58 -11.63
C LEU A 94 -1.56 16.83 -10.25
N LEU A 95 -0.55 17.69 -10.19
CA LEU A 95 0.09 18.16 -8.99
C LEU A 95 -0.08 19.68 -8.91
N LEU A 96 -0.90 20.15 -7.99
CA LEU A 96 -1.00 21.57 -7.65
C LEU A 96 0.04 21.85 -6.57
N PHE A 97 0.88 22.86 -6.72
CA PHE A 97 1.81 23.23 -5.66
C PHE A 97 2.07 24.73 -5.54
N PHE A 98 2.31 25.15 -4.30
CA PHE A 98 2.75 26.50 -3.94
C PHE A 98 4.21 26.45 -3.51
N GLY A 99 5.10 27.02 -4.32
CA GLY A 99 6.51 27.16 -3.95
C GLY A 99 6.66 28.08 -2.74
N SER A 100 7.41 27.64 -1.73
CA SER A 100 7.67 28.40 -0.50
C SER A 100 9.08 28.07 -0.01
N GLU A 101 10.07 28.50 -0.79
CA GLU A 101 11.46 28.08 -0.66
C GLU A 101 12.05 28.47 0.69
N ASN A 102 12.65 27.50 1.39
CA ASN A 102 13.32 27.72 2.66
C ASN A 102 14.85 27.70 2.48
N PRO A 103 15.53 28.85 2.61
CA PRO A 103 16.98 28.91 2.47
C PRO A 103 17.75 28.05 3.49
N ALA A 104 17.10 27.61 4.57
CA ALA A 104 17.69 26.72 5.57
C ALA A 104 17.55 25.22 5.24
N SER A 105 16.82 24.86 4.19
CA SER A 105 16.73 23.48 3.71
C SER A 105 18.03 23.04 3.05
N ALA A 106 18.40 21.77 3.26
CA ALA A 106 19.62 21.20 2.66
C ALA A 106 19.51 20.99 1.13
N GLU A 107 18.28 20.96 0.61
CA GLU A 107 17.96 20.78 -0.80
C GLU A 107 16.90 21.82 -1.22
N ALA A 108 17.05 22.38 -2.42
CA ALA A 108 16.11 23.37 -2.95
C ALA A 108 14.81 22.74 -3.45
N GLY A 109 13.70 23.48 -3.37
CA GLY A 109 12.37 23.05 -3.80
C GLY A 109 11.47 22.67 -2.62
N ASP A 110 11.29 23.58 -1.68
CA ASP A 110 10.29 23.46 -0.62
C ASP A 110 8.94 24.00 -1.10
N TYR A 111 7.87 23.22 -0.94
CA TYR A 111 6.55 23.62 -1.42
C TYR A 111 5.41 22.93 -0.69
N PHE A 112 4.22 23.54 -0.74
CA PHE A 112 2.96 22.92 -0.36
C PHE A 112 2.34 22.24 -1.59
N TYR A 113 1.76 21.05 -1.48
CA TYR A 113 1.24 20.33 -2.65
C TYR A 113 -0.09 19.59 -2.45
N ARG A 114 -0.83 19.41 -3.54
CA ARG A 114 -2.05 18.59 -3.62
C ARG A 114 -2.06 17.79 -4.92
N HIS A 115 -2.34 16.51 -4.83
CA HIS A 115 -2.58 15.66 -6.01
C HIS A 115 -4.06 15.66 -6.39
N LEU A 116 -4.34 15.59 -7.69
CA LEU A 116 -5.68 15.44 -8.24
C LEU A 116 -5.65 14.43 -9.39
N LYS A 117 -6.56 13.44 -9.38
CA LYS A 117 -6.74 12.48 -10.50
C LYS A 117 -7.98 12.83 -11.31
N VAL A 118 -7.82 12.98 -12.62
CA VAL A 118 -8.89 13.31 -13.56
C VAL A 118 -9.64 12.04 -13.98
N ASN A 119 -10.57 11.60 -13.13
CA ASN A 119 -11.38 10.39 -13.30
C ASN A 119 -12.85 10.69 -13.64
N TRP A 120 -13.14 11.87 -14.20
CA TRP A 120 -14.49 12.28 -14.62
C TRP A 120 -14.47 12.90 -16.03
N THR A 121 -15.65 13.08 -16.60
CA THR A 121 -15.88 13.85 -17.83
C THR A 121 -16.85 15.00 -17.50
N GLY A 122 -16.69 16.15 -18.13
CA GLY A 122 -17.48 17.35 -17.86
C GLY A 122 -16.91 18.23 -16.74
N TRP A 123 -17.70 19.21 -16.29
CA TRP A 123 -17.33 20.16 -15.24
C TRP A 123 -17.36 19.54 -13.84
N ARG A 124 -16.35 19.88 -13.04
CA ARG A 124 -16.32 19.60 -11.60
C ARG A 124 -15.79 20.82 -10.86
N TYR A 125 -16.44 21.17 -9.76
CA TYR A 125 -16.01 22.25 -8.88
C TYR A 125 -15.04 21.73 -7.83
N PHE A 126 -13.95 22.46 -7.61
CA PHE A 126 -12.95 22.21 -6.59
C PHE A 126 -12.87 23.40 -5.64
N ARG A 127 -12.74 23.09 -4.35
CA ARG A 127 -12.46 24.05 -3.28
C ARG A 127 -11.56 23.34 -2.28
N PHE A 128 -10.31 23.77 -2.19
CA PHE A 128 -9.28 23.16 -1.35
C PHE A 128 -8.88 24.11 -0.22
N SER A 129 -8.89 23.65 1.02
CA SER A 129 -8.29 24.35 2.16
C SER A 129 -6.79 24.41 1.98
N LEU A 130 -6.20 25.60 2.00
CA LEU A 130 -4.75 25.77 1.93
C LEU A 130 -4.07 25.04 3.10
N ARG A 131 -4.68 25.01 4.28
CA ARG A 131 -4.08 24.43 5.48
C ARG A 131 -4.33 22.94 5.62
N ASP A 132 -5.49 22.48 5.19
CA ASP A 132 -5.94 21.12 5.45
C ASP A 132 -5.81 20.21 4.24
N ASP A 133 -5.81 20.72 3.00
CA ASP A 133 -5.74 19.85 1.81
C ASP A 133 -4.34 19.77 1.20
N PHE A 134 -3.45 20.74 1.47
CA PHE A 134 -2.10 20.74 0.92
C PHE A 134 -1.09 20.10 1.90
N GLY A 135 -0.40 19.07 1.43
CA GLY A 135 0.72 18.44 2.11
C GLY A 135 2.00 19.29 2.04
N LEU A 136 3.00 18.93 2.85
CA LEU A 136 4.30 19.60 2.88
C LEU A 136 5.34 18.76 2.14
N SER A 137 6.01 19.35 1.15
CA SER A 137 7.24 18.81 0.59
C SER A 137 8.42 19.50 1.26
N ARG A 138 9.23 18.72 1.98
CA ARG A 138 10.41 19.18 2.75
C ARG A 138 10.05 20.15 3.88
N ARG A 139 10.51 21.40 3.88
CA ARG A 139 10.35 22.37 4.98
C ARG A 139 9.98 23.76 4.46
N PRO A 140 8.82 23.94 3.82
CA PRO A 140 8.40 25.26 3.34
C PRO A 140 8.31 26.27 4.49
N VAL A 141 8.70 27.52 4.22
CA VAL A 141 8.73 28.61 5.22
C VAL A 141 7.36 28.86 5.86
N GLY A 142 6.30 28.83 5.06
CA GLY A 142 4.95 29.12 5.54
C GLY A 142 4.10 29.83 4.49
N TRP A 143 2.78 29.89 4.73
CA TRP A 143 1.84 30.62 3.87
C TRP A 143 2.09 32.13 3.82
N ASN A 144 2.89 32.68 4.74
CA ASN A 144 3.36 34.06 4.72
C ASN A 144 4.47 34.32 3.68
N LYS A 145 4.96 33.28 3.01
CA LYS A 145 5.97 33.38 1.96
C LYS A 145 5.72 32.35 0.85
N VAL A 146 4.96 32.74 -0.15
CA VAL A 146 4.72 31.97 -1.38
C VAL A 146 5.45 32.64 -2.55
N ASP A 147 6.27 31.86 -3.25
CA ASP A 147 7.09 32.31 -4.36
C ASP A 147 6.35 32.16 -5.70
N ASN A 148 5.55 31.11 -5.86
CA ASN A 148 4.79 30.81 -7.08
C ASN A 148 3.65 29.81 -6.84
N PHE A 149 2.72 29.72 -7.80
CA PHE A 149 1.70 28.68 -7.88
C PHE A 149 1.76 28.00 -9.24
N TRP A 150 1.78 26.67 -9.22
CA TRP A 150 1.89 25.82 -10.40
C TRP A 150 0.90 24.66 -10.36
N ILE A 151 0.47 24.24 -11.55
CA ILE A 151 -0.25 22.97 -11.77
C ILE A 151 0.55 22.16 -12.79
N HIS A 152 1.05 21.00 -12.39
CA HIS A 152 1.86 20.11 -13.24
C HIS A 152 1.13 18.82 -13.56
N ALA A 153 1.32 18.30 -14.77
CA ALA A 153 0.84 17.01 -15.24
C ALA A 153 1.87 15.88 -15.05
N SER A 154 3.09 16.22 -14.64
CA SER A 154 4.21 15.30 -14.46
C SER A 154 4.88 15.48 -13.10
N GLY A 155 5.63 14.47 -12.67
CA GLY A 155 6.39 14.48 -11.42
C GLY A 155 5.76 13.59 -10.36
N TRP A 156 6.58 13.09 -9.44
CA TRP A 156 6.24 11.94 -8.59
C TRP A 156 5.78 10.76 -9.46
N GLU A 157 4.59 10.22 -9.23
CA GLU A 157 4.02 9.10 -9.99
C GLU A 157 3.17 9.55 -11.19
N ASN A 158 3.09 10.86 -11.47
CA ASN A 158 2.27 11.39 -12.56
C ASN A 158 3.01 11.30 -13.92
N THR A 159 2.38 10.63 -14.88
CA THR A 159 2.79 10.66 -16.30
C THR A 159 1.77 11.50 -17.09
N PRO A 160 2.21 12.51 -17.86
CA PRO A 160 1.31 13.32 -18.68
C PRO A 160 0.76 12.49 -19.85
N LEU A 161 -0.55 12.49 -20.03
CA LEU A 161 -1.27 11.78 -21.08
C LEU A 161 -1.58 12.73 -22.23
N ALA A 162 -1.21 12.33 -23.45
CA ALA A 162 -1.35 13.15 -24.65
C ALA A 162 -2.82 13.45 -25.01
N ASP A 163 -3.74 12.57 -24.63
CA ASP A 163 -5.17 12.68 -24.96
C ASP A 163 -5.99 13.43 -23.90
N THR A 164 -5.33 14.01 -22.90
CA THR A 164 -5.95 14.87 -21.89
C THR A 164 -6.20 16.27 -22.42
N GLU A 165 -7.43 16.76 -22.22
CA GLU A 165 -7.82 18.14 -22.46
C GLU A 165 -8.61 18.68 -21.26
N LEU A 166 -8.07 19.73 -20.64
CA LEU A 166 -8.59 20.34 -19.43
C LEU A 166 -8.96 21.79 -19.68
N ARG A 167 -10.09 22.23 -19.12
CA ARG A 167 -10.50 23.63 -19.15
C ARG A 167 -10.73 24.16 -17.74
N PHE A 168 -10.06 25.25 -17.38
CA PHE A 168 -10.20 25.92 -16.08
C PHE A 168 -11.09 27.16 -16.20
N CYS A 169 -11.90 27.41 -15.19
CA CYS A 169 -12.70 28.62 -15.05
C CYS A 169 -12.84 29.02 -13.57
N ASP A 170 -13.07 30.31 -13.32
CA ASP A 170 -13.43 30.85 -12.00
C ASP A 170 -12.43 30.53 -10.88
N MET A 171 -11.12 30.57 -11.16
CA MET A 171 -10.11 30.26 -10.15
C MET A 171 -9.93 31.42 -9.17
N LYS A 172 -10.06 31.15 -7.87
CA LYS A 172 -10.09 32.17 -6.81
C LYS A 172 -9.34 31.72 -5.56
N LEU A 173 -8.76 32.69 -4.85
CA LEU A 173 -8.41 32.54 -3.44
C LEU A 173 -9.48 33.24 -2.60
N THR A 174 -10.06 32.55 -1.63
CA THR A 174 -11.07 33.11 -0.73
C THR A 174 -10.58 33.12 0.71
N TYR A 175 -10.98 34.15 1.45
CA TYR A 175 -10.94 34.15 2.90
C TYR A 175 -12.33 33.78 3.42
N ASP A 176 -12.42 32.60 4.00
CA ASP A 176 -13.62 32.14 4.69
C ASP A 176 -13.59 32.64 6.12
N ASP A 177 -14.34 33.69 6.38
CA ASP A 177 -14.62 34.18 7.73
C ASP A 177 -15.73 33.37 8.43
N ILE A 178 -16.37 32.44 7.73
CA ILE A 178 -17.30 31.47 8.30
C ILE A 178 -16.73 30.07 8.13
N ASP A 179 -16.71 29.33 9.23
CA ASP A 179 -16.40 27.91 9.29
C ASP A 179 -17.67 27.11 9.51
N LEU A 180 -17.96 26.21 8.56
CA LEU A 180 -19.15 25.38 8.55
C LEU A 180 -18.75 23.92 8.78
N SER A 181 -19.20 23.33 9.88
CA SER A 181 -18.84 21.96 10.23
C SER A 181 -20.01 21.19 10.82
N ARG A 182 -20.05 19.88 10.59
CA ARG A 182 -21.00 19.00 11.28
C ARG A 182 -20.45 18.67 12.67
N VAL A 183 -21.20 19.02 13.70
CA VAL A 183 -20.91 18.71 15.11
C VAL A 183 -21.32 17.27 15.43
N GLY A 184 -22.47 16.85 14.92
CA GLY A 184 -23.01 15.53 15.16
C GLY A 184 -24.26 15.26 14.35
N SER A 185 -24.81 14.06 14.52
CA SER A 185 -26.10 13.70 13.97
C SER A 185 -26.89 12.86 14.97
N ARG A 186 -28.21 13.00 14.94
CA ARG A 186 -29.14 12.23 15.76
C ARG A 186 -30.33 11.79 14.92
N ARG A 187 -30.73 10.54 15.08
CA ARG A 187 -31.86 9.99 14.34
C ARG A 187 -33.15 10.15 15.16
N GLU A 188 -34.12 10.87 14.65
CA GLU A 188 -35.43 11.07 15.29
C GLU A 188 -36.39 9.92 14.95
N SER A 189 -36.28 9.34 13.76
CA SER A 189 -37.05 8.15 13.35
C SER A 189 -36.34 7.38 12.23
N GLY A 190 -36.89 6.24 11.80
CA GLY A 190 -36.37 5.49 10.66
C GLY A 190 -36.32 6.29 9.34
N THR A 191 -37.11 7.36 9.24
CA THR A 191 -37.19 8.24 8.06
C THR A 191 -36.60 9.62 8.28
N VAL A 192 -36.23 10.00 9.50
CA VAL A 192 -35.76 11.37 9.83
C VAL A 192 -34.42 11.33 10.57
N LEU A 193 -33.43 12.00 9.98
CA LEU A 193 -32.10 12.23 10.55
C LEU A 193 -31.86 13.74 10.72
N VAL A 194 -31.33 14.17 11.85
CA VAL A 194 -30.96 15.56 12.09
C VAL A 194 -29.45 15.67 12.19
N HIS A 195 -28.86 16.56 11.41
CA HIS A 195 -27.46 16.96 11.55
C HIS A 195 -27.39 18.27 12.32
N ASP A 196 -26.54 18.30 13.35
CA ASP A 196 -26.22 19.52 14.09
C ASP A 196 -24.99 20.16 13.46
N ILE A 197 -25.16 21.36 12.93
CA ILE A 197 -24.20 22.09 12.12
C ILE A 197 -23.70 23.30 12.92
N ALA A 198 -22.40 23.40 13.14
CA ALA A 198 -21.78 24.59 13.69
C ALA A 198 -21.43 25.57 12.58
N VAL A 199 -21.86 26.82 12.77
CA VAL A 199 -21.41 27.98 12.00
C VAL A 199 -20.58 28.83 12.95
N ARG A 200 -19.28 28.90 12.69
CA ARG A 200 -18.35 29.72 13.46
C ARG A 200 -17.88 30.91 12.64
N ASN A 201 -18.04 32.10 13.17
CA ASN A 201 -17.52 33.33 12.58
C ASN A 201 -16.10 33.59 13.08
N LYS A 202 -15.12 33.51 12.19
CA LYS A 202 -13.69 33.81 12.36
C LYS A 202 -13.32 35.20 11.83
N GLY A 203 -14.31 35.98 11.40
CA GLY A 203 -14.15 37.32 10.85
C GLY A 203 -14.08 38.41 11.92
N GLU A 204 -13.69 39.60 11.49
CA GLU A 204 -13.53 40.78 12.37
C GLU A 204 -14.85 41.50 12.68
N ALA A 205 -15.98 41.07 12.08
CA ALA A 205 -17.31 41.64 12.30
C ALA A 205 -18.39 40.55 12.36
N SER A 206 -19.51 40.84 13.04
CA SER A 206 -20.69 39.96 13.03
C SER A 206 -21.16 39.66 11.62
N ARG A 207 -21.65 38.44 11.40
CA ARG A 207 -22.16 37.97 10.11
C ARG A 207 -23.60 37.54 10.24
N SER A 208 -24.43 38.07 9.35
CA SER A 208 -25.79 37.59 9.13
C SER A 208 -25.73 36.42 8.15
N VAL A 209 -26.05 35.21 8.57
CA VAL A 209 -25.99 33.99 7.75
C VAL A 209 -27.38 33.49 7.40
N GLU A 210 -27.55 32.96 6.20
CA GLU A 210 -28.79 32.34 5.72
C GLU A 210 -28.49 30.94 5.17
N PHE A 211 -29.31 29.96 5.56
CA PHE A 211 -29.19 28.59 5.08
C PHE A 211 -30.05 28.35 3.84
N ARG A 212 -29.53 27.59 2.88
CA ARG A 212 -30.29 27.12 1.73
C ARG A 212 -29.94 25.69 1.35
N VAL A 213 -30.86 25.01 0.68
CA VAL A 213 -30.59 23.69 0.07
C VAL A 213 -30.09 23.93 -1.34
N VAL A 214 -28.87 23.50 -1.63
CA VAL A 214 -28.19 23.73 -2.92
C VAL A 214 -28.51 22.59 -3.88
N SER A 215 -28.42 21.36 -3.40
CA SER A 215 -28.84 20.17 -4.15
C SER A 215 -29.28 19.08 -3.18
N LYS A 216 -30.13 18.16 -3.65
CA LYS A 216 -30.59 17.00 -2.87
C LYS A 216 -30.99 15.86 -3.80
N ASP A 217 -30.87 14.64 -3.31
CA ASP A 217 -31.45 13.49 -3.98
C ASP A 217 -32.99 13.58 -4.00
N SER A 218 -33.62 13.01 -5.03
CA SER A 218 -35.07 13.14 -5.27
C SER A 218 -35.92 12.57 -4.13
N GLY A 219 -35.47 11.48 -3.48
CA GLY A 219 -36.15 10.83 -2.35
C GLY A 219 -35.93 11.48 -0.98
N LEU A 220 -35.33 12.69 -0.95
CA LEU A 220 -34.96 13.39 0.27
C LEU A 220 -35.66 14.74 0.39
N GLU A 221 -36.38 14.96 1.48
CA GLU A 221 -36.82 16.28 1.94
C GLU A 221 -35.79 16.84 2.92
N VAL A 222 -35.44 18.12 2.78
CA VAL A 222 -34.41 18.78 3.61
C VAL A 222 -35.01 20.03 4.24
N GLU A 223 -34.98 20.09 5.56
CA GLU A 223 -35.41 21.24 6.36
C GLU A 223 -34.17 21.92 6.94
N VAL A 224 -33.93 23.17 6.53
CA VAL A 224 -32.85 24.02 7.06
C VAL A 224 -33.44 25.13 7.95
N PRO A 225 -32.65 25.76 8.84
CA PRO A 225 -33.08 26.93 9.61
C PRO A 225 -33.68 28.01 8.69
N LEU A 226 -34.81 28.59 9.09
CA LEU A 226 -35.50 29.63 8.32
C LEU A 226 -35.03 31.02 8.74
N GLY A 227 -34.74 31.87 7.75
CA GLY A 227 -34.41 33.28 7.95
C GLY A 227 -32.91 33.53 8.13
N VAL A 228 -32.61 34.79 8.44
CA VAL A 228 -31.23 35.29 8.61
C VAL A 228 -30.87 35.26 10.09
N GLU A 229 -29.75 34.62 10.41
CA GLU A 229 -29.25 34.45 11.77
C GLU A 229 -27.96 35.25 11.97
N GLU A 230 -27.83 35.97 13.07
CA GLU A 230 -26.58 36.69 13.37
C GLU A 230 -25.60 35.78 14.13
N VAL A 231 -24.36 35.73 13.67
CA VAL A 231 -23.23 35.06 14.33
C VAL A 231 -22.17 36.12 14.63
N GLY A 232 -21.94 36.40 15.90
CA GLY A 232 -20.98 37.38 16.38
C GLY A 232 -19.53 37.00 16.11
N VAL A 233 -18.61 37.94 16.29
CA VAL A 233 -17.16 37.73 16.11
C VAL A 233 -16.65 36.63 17.04
N GLU A 234 -15.92 35.65 16.49
CA GLU A 234 -15.43 34.45 17.18
C GLU A 234 -16.52 33.55 17.79
N GLU A 235 -17.80 33.87 17.54
CA GLU A 235 -18.92 33.07 18.01
C GLU A 235 -19.06 31.80 17.16
N SER A 236 -19.42 30.69 17.81
CA SER A 236 -19.85 29.46 17.15
C SER A 236 -21.29 29.16 17.58
N ARG A 237 -22.22 29.20 16.62
CA ARG A 237 -23.63 28.86 16.84
C ARG A 237 -23.96 27.53 16.17
N GLN A 238 -24.78 26.71 16.82
CA GLN A 238 -25.23 25.42 16.30
C GLN A 238 -26.65 25.51 15.75
N PHE A 239 -26.87 24.87 14.61
CA PHE A 239 -28.12 24.85 13.87
C PHE A 239 -28.49 23.42 13.50
N ALA A 240 -29.78 23.10 13.52
CA ALA A 240 -30.26 21.77 13.14
C ALA A 240 -30.72 21.76 11.68
N VAL A 241 -30.22 20.79 10.91
CA VAL A 241 -30.66 20.50 9.54
C VAL A 241 -31.29 19.11 9.51
N LYS A 242 -32.56 19.01 9.14
CA LYS A 242 -33.29 17.73 9.12
C LYS A 242 -33.39 17.17 7.72
N LEU A 243 -33.07 15.89 7.60
CA LEU A 243 -33.16 15.09 6.39
C LEU A 243 -34.29 14.08 6.59
N ARG A 244 -35.28 14.09 5.70
CA ARG A 244 -36.44 13.19 5.74
C ARG A 244 -36.55 12.38 4.45
N CYS A 245 -36.60 11.06 4.57
CA CYS A 245 -36.86 10.18 3.43
C CYS A 245 -38.35 10.23 3.06
N THR A 246 -38.67 10.44 1.78
CA THR A 246 -40.06 10.49 1.29
C THR A 246 -40.67 9.10 1.14
N ASP A 247 -39.85 8.10 0.83
CA ASP A 247 -40.30 6.77 0.39
C ASP A 247 -40.26 5.73 1.53
N GLY A 248 -40.25 6.19 2.79
CA GLY A 248 -40.12 5.33 3.96
C GLY A 248 -38.68 5.16 4.45
N ALA A 249 -38.44 4.15 5.29
CA ALA A 249 -37.10 3.94 5.86
C ALA A 249 -36.12 3.49 4.77
N LEU A 250 -34.92 4.07 4.77
CA LEU A 250 -33.89 3.72 3.80
C LEU A 250 -33.46 2.25 3.95
N PRO A 251 -33.35 1.49 2.84
CA PRO A 251 -32.79 0.14 2.88
C PRO A 251 -31.38 0.12 3.47
N ALA A 252 -31.01 -0.97 4.15
CA ALA A 252 -29.67 -1.13 4.70
C ALA A 252 -28.58 -0.92 3.63
N LEU A 253 -27.49 -0.24 4.00
CA LEU A 253 -26.40 0.13 3.07
C LEU A 253 -26.83 0.94 1.83
N SER A 254 -27.93 1.69 1.94
CA SER A 254 -28.25 2.77 1.00
C SER A 254 -27.91 4.13 1.60
N ARG A 255 -27.71 5.12 0.73
CA ARG A 255 -27.39 6.51 1.11
C ARG A 255 -28.19 7.47 0.25
N LEU A 256 -28.78 8.50 0.88
CA LEU A 256 -29.23 9.72 0.22
C LEU A 256 -28.39 10.90 0.74
N GLY A 257 -28.14 11.88 -0.12
CA GLY A 257 -27.37 13.06 0.19
C GLY A 257 -28.09 14.36 -0.17
N CYS A 258 -27.66 15.43 0.49
CA CYS A 258 -27.91 16.79 0.07
C CYS A 258 -26.69 17.67 0.31
N ARG A 259 -26.56 18.72 -0.49
CA ARG A 259 -25.66 19.82 -0.22
C ARG A 259 -26.46 20.99 0.32
N ILE A 260 -26.05 21.49 1.48
CA ILE A 260 -26.56 22.75 2.03
C ILE A 260 -25.53 23.86 1.78
N GLY A 261 -26.03 25.07 1.60
CA GLY A 261 -25.26 26.30 1.50
C GLY A 261 -25.57 27.21 2.69
N VAL A 262 -24.56 27.88 3.21
CA VAL A 262 -24.67 28.98 4.16
C VAL A 262 -24.07 30.21 3.49
N GLN A 263 -24.85 31.28 3.38
CA GLN A 263 -24.43 32.52 2.74
C GLN A 263 -24.39 33.66 3.75
N ALA A 264 -23.33 34.47 3.74
CA ALA A 264 -23.28 35.70 4.51
C ALA A 264 -23.98 36.84 3.76
N LYS A 265 -24.97 37.47 4.39
CA LYS A 265 -25.74 38.58 3.82
C LYS A 265 -24.84 39.80 3.58
N GLY A 266 -24.79 40.28 2.34
CA GLY A 266 -23.95 41.41 1.92
C GLY A 266 -22.63 41.01 1.24
N ASP A 267 -22.29 39.72 1.21
CA ASP A 267 -21.20 39.16 0.42
C ASP A 267 -21.76 38.05 -0.48
N GLU A 268 -22.31 38.43 -1.64
CA GLU A 268 -22.88 37.49 -2.60
C GLU A 268 -21.85 36.52 -3.21
N SER A 269 -20.55 36.77 -2.97
CA SER A 269 -19.45 35.98 -3.53
C SER A 269 -18.93 34.86 -2.62
N ALA A 270 -19.28 34.88 -1.32
CA ALA A 270 -18.83 33.91 -0.32
C ALA A 270 -19.99 33.02 0.16
N GLU A 271 -20.13 31.85 -0.45
CA GLU A 271 -21.04 30.80 0.00
C GLU A 271 -20.26 29.59 0.53
N PHE A 272 -20.68 29.07 1.68
CA PHE A 272 -20.07 27.93 2.36
C PHE A 272 -20.95 26.70 2.20
N PHE A 273 -20.37 25.56 1.82
CA PHE A 273 -21.13 24.35 1.52
C PHE A 273 -20.82 23.24 2.49
N LEU A 274 -21.82 22.42 2.78
CA LEU A 274 -21.65 21.19 3.53
C LEU A 274 -22.48 20.07 2.90
N ASP A 275 -21.83 18.94 2.62
CA ASP A 275 -22.50 17.73 2.17
C ASP A 275 -22.99 16.94 3.39
N LEU A 276 -24.27 16.62 3.39
CA LEU A 276 -24.95 15.87 4.44
C LEU A 276 -25.51 14.58 3.85
N HIS A 277 -25.41 13.50 4.61
CA HIS A 277 -25.88 12.18 4.18
C HIS A 277 -26.80 11.57 5.21
N MET A 278 -27.76 10.79 4.71
CA MET A 278 -28.59 9.89 5.49
C MET A 278 -28.36 8.47 4.99
N HIS A 279 -28.01 7.58 5.91
CA HIS A 279 -27.75 6.17 5.61
C HIS A 279 -28.93 5.30 6.08
N GLY A 280 -29.21 4.21 5.37
CA GLY A 280 -30.15 3.20 5.85
C GLY A 280 -29.55 2.36 6.97
N ASN A 281 -30.33 2.16 8.03
CA ASN A 281 -29.87 1.41 9.20
C ASN A 281 -29.84 -0.09 8.89
N LEU A 282 -28.85 -0.77 9.47
CA LEU A 282 -28.87 -2.22 9.59
C LEU A 282 -29.78 -2.63 10.75
N ALA A 283 -30.37 -3.83 10.64
CA ALA A 283 -31.04 -4.43 11.78
C ALA A 283 -30.01 -4.64 12.88
N ARG A 284 -30.25 -4.07 14.07
CA ARG A 284 -29.27 -4.11 15.16
C ARG A 284 -29.10 -5.55 15.64
N GLY A 285 -27.88 -6.08 15.48
CA GLY A 285 -27.48 -7.34 16.11
C GLY A 285 -27.53 -7.21 17.63
N ARG A 286 -27.84 -8.31 18.33
CA ARG A 286 -27.75 -8.32 19.80
C ARG A 286 -26.31 -8.64 20.17
N HIS A 287 -25.64 -7.73 20.88
CA HIS A 287 -24.28 -7.97 21.35
C HIS A 287 -24.17 -9.28 22.15
N PRO A 288 -23.02 -9.99 22.07
CA PRO A 288 -21.97 -9.78 21.09
C PRO A 288 -22.45 -10.21 19.69
N PHE A 289 -22.06 -9.46 18.66
CA PHE A 289 -22.34 -9.84 17.28
C PHE A 289 -21.28 -9.37 16.28
N LEU A 290 -20.18 -8.74 16.72
CA LEU A 290 -19.22 -8.15 15.78
C LEU A 290 -18.56 -9.21 14.90
N PHE A 291 -17.96 -10.23 15.50
CA PHE A 291 -17.31 -11.33 14.75
C PHE A 291 -17.87 -12.70 15.11
N VAL A 292 -18.50 -12.83 16.26
CA VAL A 292 -19.15 -14.04 16.76
C VAL A 292 -20.39 -13.62 17.54
N ASP A 293 -21.46 -14.41 17.45
CA ASP A 293 -22.69 -14.17 18.19
C ASP A 293 -22.79 -15.05 19.45
N ALA A 294 -23.91 -14.91 20.17
CA ALA A 294 -24.19 -15.71 21.34
C ALA A 294 -24.25 -17.23 21.07
N GLU A 295 -24.70 -17.64 19.87
CA GLU A 295 -24.76 -19.05 19.47
C GLU A 295 -23.37 -19.63 19.25
N GLY A 296 -22.53 -18.92 18.49
CA GLY A 296 -21.13 -19.29 18.27
C GLY A 296 -20.33 -19.38 19.58
N LEU A 297 -20.53 -18.44 20.51
CA LEU A 297 -19.92 -18.50 21.84
C LEU A 297 -20.43 -19.71 22.65
N SER A 298 -21.72 -20.02 22.59
CA SER A 298 -22.29 -21.19 23.27
C SER A 298 -21.70 -22.50 22.73
N ALA A 299 -21.56 -22.62 21.42
CA ALA A 299 -20.91 -23.77 20.78
C ALA A 299 -19.46 -23.92 21.20
N LEU A 300 -18.72 -22.80 21.31
CA LEU A 300 -17.33 -22.80 21.73
C LEU A 300 -17.14 -23.18 23.20
N ARG A 301 -18.04 -22.76 24.11
CA ARG A 301 -18.00 -23.15 25.54
C ARG A 301 -17.99 -24.66 25.75
N GLY A 302 -18.67 -25.41 24.88
CA GLY A 302 -18.69 -26.88 24.92
C GLY A 302 -17.33 -27.53 24.67
N LYS A 303 -16.35 -26.80 24.11
CA LYS A 303 -15.04 -27.31 23.67
C LYS A 303 -13.86 -26.79 24.51
N LEU A 304 -14.12 -25.95 25.51
CA LEU A 304 -13.06 -25.25 26.26
C LEU A 304 -12.21 -26.17 27.14
N ASN A 305 -12.57 -27.44 27.29
CA ASN A 305 -11.79 -28.41 28.06
C ASN A 305 -11.09 -29.45 27.16
N ASP A 306 -11.24 -29.34 25.84
CA ASP A 306 -10.81 -30.39 24.90
C ASP A 306 -9.60 -29.95 24.07
N GLY A 307 -8.56 -30.79 24.09
CA GLY A 307 -7.38 -30.68 23.23
C GLY A 307 -6.75 -29.28 23.21
N TRP A 308 -6.35 -28.84 22.01
CA TRP A 308 -5.61 -27.59 21.83
C TRP A 308 -6.46 -26.33 22.10
N ILE A 309 -7.80 -26.42 22.02
CA ILE A 309 -8.72 -25.32 22.36
C ILE A 309 -8.71 -25.08 23.88
N GLY A 310 -8.71 -26.16 24.69
CA GLY A 310 -8.57 -26.04 26.13
C GLY A 310 -7.21 -25.49 26.56
N ASP A 311 -6.14 -25.85 25.86
CA ASP A 311 -4.82 -25.26 26.07
C ASP A 311 -4.78 -23.76 25.73
N TRP A 312 -5.44 -23.35 24.63
CA TRP A 312 -5.59 -21.93 24.27
C TRP A 312 -6.36 -21.17 25.35
N TYR A 313 -7.48 -21.73 25.83
CA TYR A 313 -8.31 -21.11 26.84
C TYR A 313 -7.56 -20.95 28.17
N SER A 314 -6.80 -21.97 28.58
CA SER A 314 -5.96 -21.91 29.77
C SER A 314 -4.89 -20.80 29.67
N ARG A 315 -4.24 -20.65 28.50
CA ARG A 315 -3.30 -19.55 28.25
C ARG A 315 -3.98 -18.18 28.27
N LEU A 316 -5.19 -18.08 27.73
CA LEU A 316 -6.00 -16.85 27.78
C LEU A 316 -6.28 -16.44 29.22
N LEU A 317 -6.78 -17.36 30.06
CA LEU A 317 -7.06 -17.09 31.46
C LEU A 317 -5.80 -16.75 32.25
N ALA A 318 -4.67 -17.42 31.99
CA ALA A 318 -3.39 -17.10 32.61
C ALA A 318 -2.90 -15.69 32.25
N ARG A 319 -2.98 -15.31 30.96
CA ARG A 319 -2.64 -13.95 30.49
C ARG A 319 -3.52 -12.90 31.14
N CYS A 320 -4.83 -13.13 31.21
CA CYS A 320 -5.77 -12.21 31.85
C CYS A 320 -5.56 -12.14 33.37
N GLY A 321 -5.22 -13.26 34.01
CA GLY A 321 -4.87 -13.32 35.44
C GLY A 321 -3.63 -12.50 35.77
N ASP A 322 -2.56 -12.61 34.96
CA ASP A 322 -1.36 -11.77 35.08
C ASP A 322 -1.70 -10.28 34.94
N ALA A 323 -2.50 -9.93 33.94
CA ALA A 323 -2.97 -8.55 33.79
C ALA A 323 -3.72 -8.06 35.03
N LEU A 324 -4.66 -8.84 35.57
CA LEU A 324 -5.43 -8.49 36.77
C LEU A 324 -4.55 -8.26 38.00
N SER A 325 -3.46 -9.02 38.13
CA SER A 325 -2.50 -8.92 39.24
C SER A 325 -1.64 -7.65 39.24
N LYS A 326 -1.56 -6.96 38.11
CA LYS A 326 -0.76 -5.76 37.92
C LYS A 326 -1.65 -4.52 37.91
N PRO A 327 -1.16 -3.36 38.40
CA PRO A 327 -1.86 -2.10 38.21
C PRO A 327 -1.96 -1.77 36.71
N LEU A 328 -3.05 -1.10 36.33
CA LEU A 328 -3.21 -0.60 34.97
C LEU A 328 -2.26 0.58 34.73
N GLU A 329 -1.36 0.44 33.75
CA GLU A 329 -0.51 1.54 33.27
C GLU A 329 -0.98 1.98 31.88
N VAL A 330 -1.41 3.24 31.77
CA VAL A 330 -1.70 3.90 30.49
C VAL A 330 -0.80 5.12 30.35
N SER A 331 0.06 5.10 29.33
CA SER A 331 0.98 6.20 29.07
C SER A 331 0.23 7.44 28.58
N LYS A 332 0.75 8.63 28.94
CA LYS A 332 0.34 9.91 28.36
C LYS A 332 1.22 10.36 27.21
N MET A 333 2.24 9.57 26.85
CA MET A 333 3.11 9.84 25.72
C MET A 333 2.62 9.06 24.50
N GLU A 334 2.68 9.69 23.32
CA GLU A 334 2.39 8.99 22.08
C GLU A 334 3.42 7.89 21.76
N GLY A 335 2.98 6.89 21.01
CA GLY A 335 3.82 5.85 20.44
C GLY A 335 4.62 6.33 19.22
N GLN A 336 5.58 5.53 18.76
CA GLN A 336 6.33 5.85 17.53
C GLN A 336 6.70 4.58 16.76
N TRP A 337 7.09 4.75 15.49
CA TRP A 337 7.20 3.69 14.50
C TRP A 337 8.17 2.56 14.93
N PRO A 338 7.71 1.29 15.02
CA PRO A 338 8.52 0.18 15.49
C PRO A 338 9.85 -0.02 14.76
N HIS A 339 9.91 0.37 13.48
CA HIS A 339 11.11 0.29 12.65
C HIS A 339 12.25 1.22 13.11
N HIS A 340 11.97 2.20 13.96
CA HIS A 340 13.04 2.99 14.60
C HIS A 340 13.84 2.18 15.62
N TYR A 341 13.28 1.09 16.16
CA TYR A 341 13.84 0.35 17.29
C TYR A 341 14.89 -0.70 16.88
N VAL A 342 15.77 -0.30 15.97
CA VAL A 342 16.90 -1.08 15.47
C VAL A 342 18.18 -0.26 15.54
N CYS A 343 19.30 -0.94 15.75
CA CYS A 343 20.60 -0.31 15.70
C CYS A 343 20.89 0.20 14.28
N LYS A 344 21.13 1.50 14.12
CA LYS A 344 21.41 2.13 12.82
C LYS A 344 22.67 1.61 12.14
N ALA A 345 23.61 1.02 12.90
CA ALA A 345 24.82 0.42 12.35
C ALA A 345 24.66 -1.07 11.99
N CYS A 346 23.85 -1.82 12.75
CA CYS A 346 23.81 -3.28 12.65
C CYS A 346 22.50 -3.85 12.11
N GLY A 347 21.43 -3.06 12.05
CA GLY A 347 20.08 -3.51 11.71
C GLY A 347 19.40 -4.39 12.78
N VAL A 348 20.09 -4.77 13.85
CA VAL A 348 19.55 -5.62 14.92
C VAL A 348 18.62 -4.84 15.85
N ARG A 349 17.53 -5.47 16.29
CA ARG A 349 16.56 -4.92 17.25
C ARG A 349 17.25 -4.51 18.55
N LEU A 350 16.88 -3.33 19.07
CA LEU A 350 17.41 -2.81 20.33
C LEU A 350 16.78 -3.52 21.54
N LYS A 351 17.45 -3.45 22.69
CA LYS A 351 16.94 -3.91 23.99
C LYS A 351 16.96 -2.75 24.97
N LYS A 352 15.89 -2.57 25.76
CA LYS A 352 15.87 -1.56 26.84
C LYS A 352 16.86 -1.97 27.94
N VAL A 353 17.66 -1.01 28.39
CA VAL A 353 18.62 -1.10 29.49
C VAL A 353 18.54 0.18 30.33
N ASP A 354 19.11 0.20 31.52
CA ASP A 354 19.05 1.37 32.42
C ASP A 354 19.60 2.64 31.76
N ALA A 355 20.66 2.50 30.97
CA ALA A 355 21.31 3.61 30.25
C ALA A 355 20.60 4.04 28.95
N GLY A 356 19.49 3.41 28.55
CA GLY A 356 18.80 3.69 27.28
C GLY A 356 18.44 2.42 26.50
N HIS A 357 18.77 2.36 25.22
CA HIS A 357 18.42 1.26 24.32
C HIS A 357 19.69 0.71 23.67
N SER A 358 20.12 -0.47 24.09
CA SER A 358 21.40 -1.05 23.66
C SER A 358 21.23 -2.04 22.50
N CYS A 359 22.15 -1.98 21.54
CA CYS A 359 22.31 -2.97 20.50
C CYS A 359 22.95 -4.24 21.08
N THR A 360 22.27 -5.38 20.96
CA THR A 360 22.77 -6.68 21.44
C THR A 360 23.97 -7.20 20.66
N LYS A 361 24.25 -6.68 19.45
CA LYS A 361 25.38 -7.09 18.61
C LYS A 361 26.64 -6.25 18.83
N CYS A 362 26.52 -4.92 18.88
CA CYS A 362 27.67 -4.01 18.94
C CYS A 362 27.78 -3.16 20.21
N GLY A 363 26.82 -3.29 21.14
CA GLY A 363 26.82 -2.57 22.41
C GLY A 363 26.46 -1.07 22.32
N LYS A 364 26.29 -0.51 21.12
CA LYS A 364 25.92 0.92 20.96
C LYS A 364 24.59 1.22 21.65
N VAL A 365 24.57 2.31 22.42
CA VAL A 365 23.40 2.77 23.18
C VAL A 365 22.76 3.97 22.49
N TYR A 366 21.44 3.95 22.42
CA TYR A 366 20.58 5.02 21.91
C TYR A 366 19.70 5.54 23.06
N THR A 367 19.35 6.83 23.06
CA THR A 367 18.54 7.47 24.11
C THR A 367 17.56 8.48 23.49
N GLY A 368 16.45 8.73 24.18
CA GLY A 368 15.47 9.75 23.79
C GLY A 368 14.65 9.39 22.55
N TRP A 369 14.07 10.42 21.92
CA TRP A 369 13.25 10.26 20.73
C TRP A 369 14.07 9.71 19.55
N PRO A 370 13.53 8.76 18.76
CA PRO A 370 12.19 8.14 18.86
C PRO A 370 12.13 6.87 19.71
N TYR A 371 13.22 6.44 20.35
CA TYR A 371 13.37 5.09 20.91
C TYR A 371 12.48 4.83 22.14
N ASP A 372 12.33 5.82 23.01
CA ASP A 372 11.45 5.70 24.18
C ASP A 372 9.98 5.59 23.74
N GLN A 373 9.54 6.41 22.78
CA GLN A 373 8.18 6.41 22.23
C GLN A 373 7.83 5.10 21.53
N VAL A 374 8.80 4.39 20.93
CA VAL A 374 8.51 3.04 20.40
C VAL A 374 8.06 2.09 21.50
N LEU A 375 8.65 2.16 22.70
CA LEU A 375 8.22 1.33 23.83
C LEU A 375 6.85 1.75 24.37
N GLU A 376 6.55 3.04 24.35
CA GLU A 376 5.21 3.57 24.67
C GLU A 376 4.17 3.03 23.67
N GLY A 377 4.49 3.01 22.38
CA GLY A 377 3.67 2.38 21.35
C GLY A 377 3.40 0.90 21.65
N TYR A 378 4.41 0.13 22.04
CA TYR A 378 4.21 -1.27 22.45
C TYR A 378 3.33 -1.42 23.69
N ARG A 379 3.42 -0.50 24.66
CA ARG A 379 2.56 -0.48 25.85
C ARG A 379 1.11 -0.21 25.43
N HIS A 380 0.87 0.74 24.53
CA HIS A 380 -0.45 1.02 23.99
C HIS A 380 -1.07 -0.19 23.28
N CYS A 381 -0.35 -0.81 22.34
CA CYS A 381 -0.82 -2.01 21.64
C CYS A 381 -1.06 -3.18 22.61
N THR A 382 -0.26 -3.30 23.66
CA THR A 382 -0.46 -4.33 24.71
C THR A 382 -1.77 -4.11 25.44
N ASN A 383 -2.09 -2.87 25.82
CA ASN A 383 -3.36 -2.54 26.47
C ASN A 383 -4.57 -2.77 25.55
N TRP A 384 -4.49 -2.36 24.28
CA TRP A 384 -5.57 -2.55 23.31
C TRP A 384 -5.82 -4.04 23.03
N SER A 385 -4.77 -4.83 22.81
CA SER A 385 -4.92 -6.29 22.64
C SER A 385 -5.41 -7.00 23.91
N MET A 386 -5.19 -6.41 25.10
CA MET A 386 -5.69 -6.95 26.37
C MET A 386 -7.21 -6.72 26.50
N ILE A 387 -7.77 -5.66 25.92
CA ILE A 387 -9.23 -5.44 25.89
C ILE A 387 -9.93 -6.62 25.20
N LYS A 388 -9.44 -7.05 24.03
CA LYS A 388 -9.92 -8.28 23.37
C LYS A 388 -9.77 -9.51 24.27
N ALA A 389 -8.58 -9.75 24.81
CA ALA A 389 -8.32 -10.95 25.61
C ALA A 389 -9.24 -11.04 26.84
N LEU A 390 -9.45 -9.91 27.54
CA LEU A 390 -10.36 -9.82 28.68
C LEU A 390 -11.82 -9.99 28.25
N GLY A 391 -12.22 -9.42 27.12
CA GLY A 391 -13.55 -9.62 26.54
C GLY A 391 -13.81 -11.09 26.19
N GLN A 392 -12.84 -11.77 25.56
CA GLN A 392 -12.93 -13.21 25.25
C GLN A 392 -13.00 -14.04 26.53
N ALA A 393 -12.15 -13.74 27.54
CA ALA A 393 -12.17 -14.42 28.82
C ALA A 393 -13.53 -14.24 29.53
N TYR A 394 -14.08 -13.03 29.53
CA TYR A 394 -15.42 -12.75 30.06
C TYR A 394 -16.50 -13.53 29.31
N ALA A 395 -16.54 -13.41 27.99
CA ALA A 395 -17.57 -14.02 27.15
C ALA A 395 -17.58 -15.55 27.28
N LEU A 396 -16.43 -16.19 27.49
CA LEU A 396 -16.32 -17.64 27.62
C LEU A 396 -16.54 -18.15 29.05
N SER A 397 -16.03 -17.43 30.06
CA SER A 397 -16.11 -17.85 31.47
C SER A 397 -17.37 -17.37 32.21
N GLY A 398 -17.94 -16.24 31.80
CA GLY A 398 -18.94 -15.49 32.55
C GLY A 398 -18.39 -14.73 33.78
N GLU A 399 -17.08 -14.72 34.00
CA GLU A 399 -16.50 -14.08 35.19
C GLU A 399 -16.34 -12.56 35.03
N GLU A 400 -17.15 -11.81 35.78
CA GLU A 400 -17.20 -10.33 35.76
C GLU A 400 -15.87 -9.63 36.06
N LYS A 401 -14.90 -10.30 36.70
CA LYS A 401 -13.56 -9.72 36.95
C LYS A 401 -12.85 -9.32 35.65
N TYR A 402 -13.07 -10.07 34.57
CA TYR A 402 -12.46 -9.78 33.28
C TYR A 402 -13.12 -8.58 32.59
N ALA A 403 -14.46 -8.52 32.59
CA ALA A 403 -15.21 -7.36 32.07
C ALA A 403 -14.86 -6.07 32.82
N ARG A 404 -14.75 -6.13 34.15
CA ARG A 404 -14.34 -4.97 34.97
C ARG A 404 -12.98 -4.40 34.57
N ARG A 405 -11.97 -5.25 34.36
CA ARG A 405 -10.66 -4.78 33.90
C ARG A 405 -10.69 -4.27 32.45
N ALA A 406 -11.47 -4.88 31.57
CA ALA A 406 -11.64 -4.37 30.20
C ALA A 406 -12.26 -2.97 30.22
N ARG A 407 -13.29 -2.76 31.05
CA ARG A 407 -13.90 -1.45 31.30
C ARG A 407 -12.89 -0.43 31.84
N GLU A 408 -12.06 -0.80 32.82
CA GLU A 408 -11.00 0.09 33.35
C GLU A 408 -10.06 0.58 32.25
N ILE A 409 -9.61 -0.32 31.35
CA ILE A 409 -8.73 0.05 30.24
C ILE A 409 -9.45 0.96 29.25
N LEU A 410 -10.68 0.62 28.85
CA LEU A 410 -11.48 1.42 27.92
C LEU A 410 -11.71 2.85 28.43
N LEU A 411 -12.09 3.01 29.70
CA LEU A 411 -12.30 4.32 30.30
C LEU A 411 -11.00 5.11 30.48
N ALA A 412 -9.86 4.44 30.70
CA ALA A 412 -8.58 5.13 30.71
C ALA A 412 -8.24 5.75 29.33
N TYR A 413 -8.62 5.09 28.23
CA TYR A 413 -8.43 5.65 26.88
C TYR A 413 -9.47 6.69 26.49
N VAL A 414 -10.68 6.68 27.07
CA VAL A 414 -11.63 7.80 26.97
C VAL A 414 -10.98 9.11 27.43
N GLU A 415 -10.20 9.06 28.52
CA GLU A 415 -9.53 10.25 29.05
C GLU A 415 -8.25 10.62 28.29
N VAL A 416 -7.44 9.62 27.90
CA VAL A 416 -6.10 9.88 27.35
C VAL A 416 -6.12 10.12 25.84
N TYR A 417 -6.84 9.32 25.05
CA TYR A 417 -6.76 9.35 23.58
C TYR A 417 -7.09 10.73 22.97
N PRO A 418 -8.10 11.48 23.45
CA PRO A 418 -8.38 12.82 22.92
C PRO A 418 -7.23 13.82 23.10
N THR A 419 -6.36 13.60 24.09
CA THR A 419 -5.25 14.53 24.42
C THR A 419 -4.04 14.41 23.50
N PHE A 420 -3.94 13.31 22.76
CA PHE A 420 -2.84 13.08 21.82
C PHE A 420 -2.92 13.97 20.59
N THR A 421 -1.76 14.29 20.04
CA THR A 421 -1.63 15.10 18.82
C THR A 421 -1.35 14.23 17.60
N TYR A 422 -1.80 14.69 16.42
CA TYR A 422 -1.51 14.00 15.16
C TYR A 422 -0.01 14.04 14.87
N HIS A 423 0.61 12.87 14.66
CA HIS A 423 2.02 12.76 14.34
C HIS A 423 2.32 11.59 13.41
N ASP A 424 3.39 11.73 12.61
CA ASP A 424 3.86 10.75 11.64
C ASP A 424 5.14 10.03 12.10
N VAL A 425 5.69 9.17 11.24
CA VAL A 425 6.92 8.40 11.51
C VAL A 425 8.18 9.27 11.69
N ARG A 426 8.10 10.57 11.35
CA ARG A 426 9.15 11.57 11.50
C ARG A 426 8.85 12.55 12.64
N GLY A 427 7.73 12.38 13.33
CA GLY A 427 7.25 13.27 14.39
C GLY A 427 6.58 14.55 13.88
N GLY A 428 6.30 14.66 12.57
CA GLY A 428 5.58 15.79 11.98
C GLY A 428 4.07 15.52 11.87
N SER A 429 3.27 16.55 11.62
CA SER A 429 1.84 16.36 11.33
C SER A 429 1.62 16.03 9.85
N SER A 430 0.85 14.98 9.56
CA SER A 430 0.43 14.62 8.20
C SER A 430 -0.97 14.00 8.22
N HIS A 431 -1.61 13.88 7.05
CA HIS A 431 -2.89 13.18 6.88
C HIS A 431 -2.81 11.72 7.28
N SER A 432 -1.70 11.06 6.96
CA SER A 432 -1.41 9.66 7.31
C SER A 432 -0.94 9.46 8.76
N GLY A 433 -0.74 10.54 9.54
CA GLY A 433 -0.31 10.47 10.93
C GLY A 433 -1.44 10.10 11.89
N GLY A 434 -1.17 9.19 12.82
CA GLY A 434 -2.09 8.79 13.88
C GLY A 434 -2.01 9.74 15.09
N LYS A 435 -2.78 9.45 16.16
CA LYS A 435 -2.76 10.18 17.44
C LYS A 435 -1.97 9.41 18.49
N MET A 436 -2.37 8.18 18.78
CA MET A 436 -1.70 7.27 19.70
C MET A 436 -0.46 6.62 19.07
N LEU A 437 -0.51 6.30 17.78
CA LEU A 437 0.60 5.72 17.03
C LEU A 437 1.00 6.64 15.88
N SER A 438 2.16 6.37 15.28
CA SER A 438 2.75 7.24 14.25
C SER A 438 2.06 7.20 12.89
N GLN A 439 1.04 6.35 12.69
CA GLN A 439 0.37 6.17 11.39
C GLN A 439 -1.10 5.77 11.59
N THR A 440 -1.99 6.22 10.70
CA THR A 440 -3.41 5.81 10.68
C THR A 440 -3.58 4.32 10.44
N LEU A 441 -2.68 3.70 9.65
CA LEU A 441 -2.62 2.26 9.42
C LEU A 441 -2.51 1.48 10.74
N ASP A 442 -1.53 1.84 11.57
CA ASP A 442 -1.26 1.11 12.81
C ASP A 442 -2.47 1.18 13.76
N GLU A 443 -3.13 2.35 13.86
CA GLU A 443 -4.34 2.49 14.68
C GLU A 443 -5.52 1.71 14.12
N ALA A 444 -5.70 1.69 12.80
CA ALA A 444 -6.76 0.92 12.15
C ALA A 444 -6.62 -0.59 12.39
N VAL A 445 -5.38 -1.12 12.38
CA VAL A 445 -5.10 -2.51 12.75
C VAL A 445 -5.45 -2.76 14.22
N GLN A 446 -4.97 -1.90 15.11
CA GLN A 446 -5.07 -2.14 16.56
C GLN A 446 -6.50 -1.96 17.09
N VAL A 447 -7.31 -1.06 16.53
CA VAL A 447 -8.65 -0.77 17.05
C VAL A 447 -9.64 -1.93 16.89
N ILE A 448 -9.36 -2.88 15.99
CA ILE A 448 -10.16 -4.10 15.82
C ILE A 448 -10.23 -4.89 17.13
N ASP A 449 -9.11 -5.03 17.85
CA ASP A 449 -9.07 -5.71 19.15
C ASP A 449 -9.90 -4.96 20.21
N VAL A 450 -9.89 -3.62 20.16
CA VAL A 450 -10.68 -2.77 21.07
C VAL A 450 -12.18 -2.94 20.80
N ALA A 451 -12.59 -2.83 19.54
CA ALA A 451 -13.98 -2.99 19.13
C ALA A 451 -14.52 -4.38 19.46
N TRP A 452 -13.72 -5.44 19.24
CA TRP A 452 -14.12 -6.79 19.59
C TRP A 452 -14.25 -7.01 21.10
N GLY A 453 -13.29 -6.53 21.89
CA GLY A 453 -13.41 -6.63 23.35
C GLY A 453 -14.60 -5.85 23.90
N TYR A 454 -14.88 -4.65 23.36
CA TYR A 454 -16.07 -3.86 23.70
C TYR A 454 -17.38 -4.61 23.39
N ASP A 455 -17.52 -5.16 22.19
CA ASP A 455 -18.68 -5.96 21.76
C ASP A 455 -18.93 -7.15 22.71
N LEU A 456 -17.87 -7.85 23.11
CA LEU A 456 -17.94 -9.01 24.02
C LEU A 456 -18.38 -8.65 25.44
N ILE A 457 -18.02 -7.46 25.94
CA ILE A 457 -18.40 -7.01 27.29
C ILE A 457 -19.65 -6.12 27.31
N TYR A 458 -20.22 -5.78 26.15
CA TYR A 458 -21.27 -4.75 26.03
C TYR A 458 -22.46 -4.96 26.98
N ASN A 459 -22.84 -6.22 27.20
CA ASN A 459 -23.96 -6.60 28.08
C ASN A 459 -23.55 -6.89 29.53
N SER A 460 -22.28 -6.71 29.90
CA SER A 460 -21.84 -6.90 31.29
C SER A 460 -22.52 -5.87 32.21
N PRO A 461 -23.01 -6.29 33.39
CA PRO A 461 -23.55 -5.40 34.40
C PRO A 461 -22.55 -4.33 34.89
N CYS A 462 -21.23 -4.51 34.69
CA CYS A 462 -20.26 -3.50 35.09
C CYS A 462 -20.21 -2.29 34.15
N LEU A 463 -20.77 -2.41 32.95
CA LEU A 463 -20.73 -1.37 31.92
C LEU A 463 -22.03 -0.57 31.91
N SER A 464 -22.00 0.62 32.51
CA SER A 464 -23.17 1.51 32.55
C SER A 464 -23.45 2.13 31.18
N GLU A 465 -24.67 2.63 30.96
CA GLU A 465 -24.99 3.38 29.73
C GLU A 465 -24.13 4.64 29.56
N GLU A 466 -23.72 5.28 30.67
CA GLU A 466 -22.78 6.41 30.64
C GLU A 466 -21.39 5.97 30.14
N ASP A 467 -20.90 4.81 30.62
CA ASP A 467 -19.63 4.27 30.14
C ASP A 467 -19.69 3.97 28.64
N LYS A 468 -20.77 3.35 28.17
CA LYS A 468 -21.00 3.08 26.74
C LYS A 468 -20.97 4.37 25.93
N GLN A 469 -21.73 5.38 26.34
CA GLN A 469 -21.76 6.66 25.65
C GLN A 469 -20.39 7.33 25.57
N LYS A 470 -19.59 7.27 26.64
CA LYS A 470 -18.22 7.80 26.66
C LYS A 470 -17.30 7.01 25.73
N ILE A 471 -17.31 5.68 25.83
CA ILE A 471 -16.48 4.80 25.00
C ILE A 471 -16.82 4.99 23.51
N GLU A 472 -18.10 5.01 23.16
CA GLU A 472 -18.54 5.14 21.77
C GLU A 472 -18.26 6.55 21.21
N ASN A 473 -18.65 7.61 21.92
CA ASN A 473 -18.66 8.96 21.35
C ASN A 473 -17.37 9.76 21.57
N ILE A 474 -16.59 9.45 22.62
CA ILE A 474 -15.34 10.17 22.93
C ILE A 474 -14.13 9.38 22.43
N PHE A 475 -14.15 8.05 22.56
CA PHE A 475 -13.00 7.23 22.20
C PHE A 475 -13.14 6.60 20.80
N LEU A 476 -14.07 5.67 20.60
CA LEU A 476 -14.15 4.88 19.35
C LEU A 476 -14.43 5.75 18.12
N LYS A 477 -15.40 6.69 18.20
CA LYS A 477 -15.65 7.63 17.10
C LYS A 477 -14.46 8.55 16.82
N GLU A 478 -13.68 8.92 17.83
CA GLU A 478 -12.49 9.74 17.63
C GLU A 478 -11.37 8.95 16.93
N VAL A 479 -11.18 7.67 17.28
CA VAL A 479 -10.27 6.78 16.53
C VAL A 479 -10.73 6.64 15.08
N ALA A 480 -12.02 6.43 14.83
CA ALA A 480 -12.55 6.37 13.47
C ALA A 480 -12.29 7.68 12.69
N ARG A 481 -12.51 8.85 13.31
CA ARG A 481 -12.18 10.15 12.69
C ARG A 481 -10.69 10.27 12.36
N THR A 482 -9.80 9.82 13.25
CA THR A 482 -8.35 9.80 12.99
C THR A 482 -8.02 8.98 11.74
N ILE A 483 -8.59 7.79 11.61
CA ILE A 483 -8.35 6.88 10.48
C ILE A 483 -8.90 7.48 9.17
N LEU A 484 -10.12 8.04 9.20
CA LEU A 484 -10.79 8.60 8.03
C LEU A 484 -10.11 9.84 7.43
N ARG A 485 -9.11 10.43 8.10
CA ARG A 485 -8.30 11.54 7.56
C ARG A 485 -7.44 11.14 6.37
N HIS A 486 -7.19 9.84 6.17
CA HIS A 486 -6.35 9.35 5.09
C HIS A 486 -7.05 8.30 4.24
N ASP A 487 -7.50 8.72 3.05
CA ASP A 487 -7.89 7.81 1.97
C ASP A 487 -6.64 7.43 1.16
N ALA A 488 -6.28 6.14 1.20
CA ALA A 488 -5.12 5.60 0.51
C ALA A 488 -5.48 4.96 -0.85
N GLY A 489 -6.75 5.01 -1.29
CA GLY A 489 -7.19 4.43 -2.55
C GLY A 489 -6.93 2.93 -2.65
N ILE A 490 -6.26 2.49 -3.73
CA ILE A 490 -5.77 1.11 -3.89
C ILE A 490 -4.51 0.97 -3.03
N SER A 491 -4.64 0.38 -1.83
CA SER A 491 -3.53 0.20 -0.89
C SER A 491 -3.89 -0.79 0.22
N ASN A 492 -2.89 -1.52 0.73
CA ASN A 492 -3.07 -2.32 1.95
C ASN A 492 -3.46 -1.44 3.15
N TRP A 493 -3.10 -0.16 3.13
CA TRP A 493 -3.53 0.79 4.15
C TRP A 493 -5.04 0.95 4.16
N GLN A 494 -5.63 1.09 2.97
CA GLN A 494 -7.05 1.33 2.86
C GLN A 494 -7.88 0.12 3.27
N THR A 495 -7.44 -1.11 2.99
CA THR A 495 -8.14 -2.31 3.48
C THR A 495 -8.11 -2.40 5.00
N TRP A 496 -7.00 -2.03 5.66
CA TRP A 496 -6.96 -1.94 7.13
C TRP A 496 -7.78 -0.77 7.68
N HIS A 497 -7.79 0.40 7.02
CA HIS A 497 -8.68 1.51 7.38
C HIS A 497 -10.14 1.05 7.33
N ASN A 498 -10.55 0.37 6.25
CA ASN A 498 -11.88 -0.20 6.11
C ASN A 498 -12.18 -1.21 7.22
N ALA A 499 -11.24 -2.10 7.55
CA ALA A 499 -11.41 -3.10 8.61
C ALA A 499 -11.59 -2.48 10.00
N GLY A 500 -10.75 -1.49 10.36
CA GLY A 500 -10.84 -0.78 11.64
C GLY A 500 -12.13 0.05 11.75
N VAL A 501 -12.47 0.80 10.70
CA VAL A 501 -13.71 1.61 10.64
C VAL A 501 -14.94 0.71 10.63
N ALA A 502 -14.94 -0.41 9.92
CA ALA A 502 -16.01 -1.40 9.97
C ALA A 502 -16.15 -2.00 11.36
N ALA A 503 -15.05 -2.40 12.01
CA ALA A 503 -15.08 -2.96 13.36
C ALA A 503 -15.74 -2.00 14.35
N ILE A 504 -15.37 -0.72 14.33
CA ILE A 504 -16.01 0.33 15.15
C ILE A 504 -17.48 0.49 14.74
N GLY A 505 -17.74 0.69 13.45
CA GLY A 505 -19.07 0.96 12.91
C GLY A 505 -20.08 -0.13 13.29
N PHE A 506 -19.73 -1.39 13.11
CA PHE A 506 -20.57 -2.52 13.50
C PHE A 506 -20.71 -2.62 15.02
N ALA A 507 -19.62 -2.48 15.80
CA ALA A 507 -19.66 -2.58 17.26
C ALA A 507 -20.53 -1.50 17.93
N ILE A 508 -20.69 -0.32 17.33
CA ILE A 508 -21.52 0.76 17.88
C ILE A 508 -22.79 1.02 17.04
N ASN A 509 -23.03 0.19 16.03
CA ASN A 509 -24.13 0.30 15.07
C ASN A 509 -24.22 1.67 14.36
N ASP A 510 -23.07 2.23 13.96
CA ASP A 510 -22.96 3.48 13.20
C ASP A 510 -23.01 3.20 11.70
N SER A 511 -24.17 3.46 11.08
CA SER A 511 -24.42 3.15 9.67
C SER A 511 -23.58 3.99 8.70
N GLU A 512 -23.10 5.17 9.09
CA GLU A 512 -22.25 5.99 8.24
C GLU A 512 -20.83 5.40 8.16
N LEU A 513 -20.27 5.00 9.30
CA LEU A 513 -18.97 4.31 9.34
C LEU A 513 -19.03 2.98 8.58
N ILE A 514 -20.10 2.20 8.78
CA ILE A 514 -20.30 0.95 8.05
C ILE A 514 -20.41 1.20 6.54
N TYR A 515 -21.22 2.19 6.12
CA TYR A 515 -21.34 2.54 4.71
C TYR A 515 -19.99 2.94 4.12
N HIS A 516 -19.24 3.81 4.81
CA HIS A 516 -17.92 4.25 4.34
C HIS A 516 -16.96 3.06 4.15
N ALA A 517 -16.86 2.18 5.15
CA ALA A 517 -15.94 1.04 5.09
C ALA A 517 -16.30 0.02 4.00
N LEU A 518 -17.58 -0.15 3.68
CA LEU A 518 -18.02 -1.15 2.69
C LEU A 518 -18.19 -0.57 1.29
N LYS A 519 -18.85 0.60 1.17
CA LYS A 519 -19.33 1.23 -0.06
C LYS A 519 -18.80 2.64 -0.32
N GLY A 520 -17.92 3.16 0.54
CA GLY A 520 -17.22 4.41 0.28
C GLY A 520 -16.38 4.31 -1.01
N ASP A 521 -15.90 5.45 -1.49
CA ASP A 521 -15.16 5.54 -2.76
C ASP A 521 -13.97 4.56 -2.84
N SER A 522 -13.33 4.28 -1.70
CA SER A 522 -12.25 3.29 -1.55
C SER A 522 -12.60 2.15 -0.57
N GLY A 523 -13.90 1.91 -0.36
CA GLY A 523 -14.45 0.89 0.55
C GLY A 523 -14.20 -0.55 0.10
N MET A 524 -14.66 -1.53 0.89
CA MET A 524 -14.43 -2.96 0.62
C MET A 524 -14.87 -3.40 -0.78
N GLU A 525 -16.02 -2.96 -1.28
CA GLU A 525 -16.49 -3.27 -2.64
C GLU A 525 -15.48 -2.81 -3.70
N PHE A 526 -14.96 -1.59 -3.55
CA PHE A 526 -13.92 -1.04 -4.42
C PHE A 526 -12.62 -1.86 -4.31
N GLN A 527 -12.18 -2.23 -3.10
CA GLN A 527 -10.95 -3.01 -2.91
C GLN A 527 -11.06 -4.41 -3.53
N LEU A 528 -12.20 -5.08 -3.36
CA LEU A 528 -12.46 -6.40 -3.96
C LEU A 528 -12.42 -6.33 -5.50
N GLU A 529 -12.92 -5.25 -6.08
CA GLU A 529 -12.98 -5.08 -7.54
C GLU A 529 -11.65 -4.59 -8.14
N LYS A 530 -10.96 -3.66 -7.48
CA LYS A 530 -9.84 -2.89 -8.07
C LYS A 530 -8.46 -3.26 -7.54
N SER A 531 -8.37 -3.82 -6.34
CA SER A 531 -7.08 -4.07 -5.67
C SER A 531 -6.64 -5.55 -5.76
N ILE A 532 -7.55 -6.45 -6.16
CA ILE A 532 -7.28 -7.87 -6.36
C ILE A 532 -7.16 -8.17 -7.85
N LEU A 533 -6.00 -8.71 -8.24
CA LEU A 533 -5.67 -9.10 -9.61
C LEU A 533 -6.53 -10.28 -10.08
N GLU A 534 -6.62 -10.47 -11.40
CA GLU A 534 -7.48 -11.51 -12.01
C GLU A 534 -7.08 -12.94 -11.65
N ASP A 535 -5.81 -13.15 -11.31
CA ASP A 535 -5.28 -14.42 -10.86
C ASP A 535 -5.48 -14.67 -9.35
N GLY A 536 -6.06 -13.72 -8.61
CA GLY A 536 -6.35 -13.80 -7.18
C GLY A 536 -5.28 -13.19 -6.28
N PHE A 537 -4.17 -12.69 -6.82
CA PHE A 537 -3.17 -12.00 -5.99
C PHE A 537 -3.58 -10.57 -5.63
N TRP A 538 -2.98 -10.08 -4.55
CA TRP A 538 -3.06 -8.66 -4.20
C TRP A 538 -2.10 -7.88 -5.09
N TYR A 539 -2.49 -6.69 -5.55
CA TYR A 539 -1.75 -5.96 -6.59
C TYR A 539 -0.28 -5.63 -6.24
N GLU A 540 0.10 -5.54 -4.96
CA GLU A 540 1.50 -5.28 -4.55
C GLU A 540 2.43 -6.48 -4.79
N GLY A 541 1.88 -7.64 -5.12
CA GLY A 541 2.60 -8.76 -5.69
C GLY A 541 3.50 -9.57 -4.76
N THR A 542 3.67 -9.20 -3.48
CA THR A 542 4.41 -10.02 -2.51
C THR A 542 3.46 -10.84 -1.63
N ALA A 543 3.93 -12.02 -1.18
CA ALA A 543 3.15 -12.87 -0.28
C ALA A 543 2.82 -12.17 1.05
N SER A 544 3.76 -11.41 1.62
CA SER A 544 3.55 -10.69 2.87
C SER A 544 2.44 -9.65 2.76
N TYR A 545 2.44 -8.82 1.72
CA TYR A 545 1.39 -7.81 1.51
C TYR A 545 0.05 -8.43 1.09
N HIS A 546 0.10 -9.55 0.36
CA HIS A 546 -1.09 -10.32 0.03
C HIS A 546 -1.83 -10.79 1.29
N PHE A 547 -1.15 -11.51 2.20
CA PHE A 547 -1.79 -12.01 3.41
C PHE A 547 -2.12 -10.90 4.40
N TYR A 548 -1.31 -9.84 4.46
CA TYR A 548 -1.61 -8.67 5.28
C TYR A 548 -2.92 -7.99 4.87
N SER A 549 -3.16 -7.86 3.56
CA SER A 549 -4.41 -7.29 3.02
C SER A 549 -5.58 -8.26 3.13
N LEU A 550 -5.32 -9.56 2.93
CA LEU A 550 -6.32 -10.62 3.09
C LEU A 550 -6.88 -10.65 4.51
N ASP A 551 -6.03 -10.58 5.54
CA ASP A 551 -6.48 -10.56 6.94
C ASP A 551 -7.42 -9.37 7.22
N ALA A 552 -7.12 -8.18 6.68
CA ALA A 552 -7.99 -7.01 6.80
C ALA A 552 -9.36 -7.22 6.14
N LEU A 553 -9.36 -7.80 4.93
CA LEU A 553 -10.58 -8.14 4.20
C LEU A 553 -11.41 -9.18 4.98
N ILE A 554 -10.78 -10.21 5.54
CA ILE A 554 -11.48 -11.22 6.33
C ILE A 554 -12.20 -10.57 7.53
N TRP A 555 -11.56 -9.66 8.26
CA TRP A 555 -12.22 -8.95 9.37
C TRP A 555 -13.45 -8.18 8.90
N THR A 556 -13.32 -7.44 7.81
CA THR A 556 -14.43 -6.65 7.25
C THR A 556 -15.58 -7.53 6.78
N VAL A 557 -15.26 -8.61 6.04
CA VAL A 557 -16.23 -9.60 5.55
C VAL A 557 -16.91 -10.33 6.69
N GLN A 558 -16.17 -10.73 7.72
CA GLN A 558 -16.73 -11.40 8.89
C GLN A 558 -17.71 -10.49 9.63
N ALA A 559 -17.37 -9.22 9.86
CA ALA A 559 -18.30 -8.28 10.50
C ALA A 559 -19.55 -8.00 9.66
N ALA A 560 -19.37 -7.82 8.34
CA ALA A 560 -20.49 -7.65 7.42
C ALA A 560 -21.43 -8.86 7.44
N LEU A 561 -20.87 -10.07 7.41
CA LEU A 561 -21.64 -11.30 7.46
C LEU A 561 -22.46 -11.44 8.74
N MET A 562 -21.89 -11.12 9.91
CA MET A 562 -22.64 -11.16 11.17
C MET A 562 -23.83 -10.19 11.17
N ALA A 563 -23.78 -9.15 10.35
CA ALA A 563 -24.89 -8.23 10.10
C ALA A 563 -25.82 -8.64 8.95
N GLY A 564 -25.65 -9.85 8.39
CA GLY A 564 -26.47 -10.39 7.30
C GLY A 564 -26.05 -9.92 5.90
N LEU A 565 -24.85 -9.35 5.74
CA LEU A 565 -24.31 -8.87 4.48
C LEU A 565 -23.23 -9.83 3.98
N ASP A 566 -23.58 -10.71 3.05
CA ASP A 566 -22.68 -11.77 2.60
C ASP A 566 -21.83 -11.35 1.39
N TYR A 567 -20.51 -11.38 1.57
CA TYR A 567 -19.51 -11.17 0.53
C TYR A 567 -18.66 -12.43 0.28
N THR A 568 -18.96 -13.55 0.94
CA THR A 568 -18.11 -14.74 0.94
C THR A 568 -18.10 -15.50 -0.39
N ASP A 569 -19.15 -15.34 -1.20
CA ASP A 569 -19.20 -15.90 -2.56
C ASP A 569 -18.46 -15.05 -3.61
N ASN A 570 -17.81 -13.95 -3.20
CA ASN A 570 -17.08 -13.10 -4.14
C ASN A 570 -15.86 -13.87 -4.73
N PRO A 571 -15.78 -14.06 -6.06
CA PRO A 571 -14.72 -14.86 -6.68
C PRO A 571 -13.33 -14.27 -6.50
N ARG A 572 -13.21 -12.94 -6.33
CA ARG A 572 -11.91 -12.27 -6.05
C ARG A 572 -11.41 -12.64 -4.66
N LEU A 573 -12.30 -12.63 -3.66
CA LEU A 573 -11.97 -13.05 -2.29
C LEU A 573 -11.56 -14.53 -2.24
N ILE A 574 -12.31 -15.41 -2.92
CA ILE A 574 -11.98 -16.84 -3.00
C ILE A 574 -10.62 -17.02 -3.70
N GLY A 575 -10.37 -16.27 -4.77
CA GLY A 575 -9.10 -16.25 -5.50
C GLY A 575 -7.90 -15.92 -4.62
N MET A 576 -8.06 -15.07 -3.61
CA MET A 576 -6.98 -14.77 -2.65
C MET A 576 -6.55 -15.97 -1.81
N PHE A 577 -7.40 -16.98 -1.64
CA PHE A 577 -7.00 -18.24 -0.99
C PHE A 577 -6.51 -19.29 -1.99
N ASP A 578 -7.03 -19.30 -3.22
CA ASP A 578 -6.64 -20.29 -4.23
C ASP A 578 -5.25 -19.99 -4.83
N ALA A 579 -4.97 -18.73 -5.14
CA ALA A 579 -3.76 -18.33 -5.87
C ALA A 579 -2.46 -18.67 -5.13
N PRO A 580 -2.31 -18.39 -3.81
CA PRO A 580 -1.07 -18.67 -3.10
C PRO A 580 -0.72 -20.16 -3.08
N LEU A 581 -1.72 -21.06 -2.98
CA LEU A 581 -1.50 -22.51 -2.97
C LEU A 581 -0.93 -23.06 -4.28
N ALA A 582 -1.27 -22.44 -5.43
CA ALA A 582 -0.70 -22.80 -6.73
C ALA A 582 0.69 -22.20 -6.98
N TYR A 583 1.02 -21.11 -6.28
CA TYR A 583 2.21 -20.30 -6.54
C TYR A 583 3.45 -20.73 -5.73
N ILE A 584 3.27 -21.33 -4.56
CA ILE A 584 4.36 -21.76 -3.66
C ILE A 584 5.35 -22.75 -4.29
N THR A 585 6.62 -22.68 -3.90
CA THR A 585 7.63 -23.68 -4.27
C THR A 585 7.28 -25.07 -3.73
N PRO A 586 7.86 -26.16 -4.26
CA PRO A 586 7.74 -27.49 -3.64
C PRO A 586 8.25 -27.54 -2.19
N GLY A 587 9.10 -26.60 -1.79
CA GLY A 587 9.55 -26.42 -0.40
C GLY A 587 8.56 -25.68 0.49
N LEU A 588 7.34 -25.40 0.01
CA LEU A 588 6.28 -24.67 0.70
C LEU A 588 6.68 -23.25 1.08
N THR A 589 7.45 -22.57 0.23
CA THR A 589 7.84 -21.16 0.40
C THR A 589 7.34 -20.32 -0.77
N PHE A 590 7.16 -19.03 -0.56
CA PHE A 590 6.96 -18.06 -1.64
C PHE A 590 8.31 -17.64 -2.25
N PRO A 591 8.38 -17.31 -3.55
CA PRO A 591 9.56 -16.69 -4.13
C PRO A 591 9.76 -15.28 -3.53
N ALA A 592 11.02 -14.91 -3.30
CA ALA A 592 11.41 -13.65 -2.65
C ALA A 592 11.46 -12.48 -3.65
N ILE A 593 10.33 -12.19 -4.30
CA ILE A 593 10.24 -11.11 -5.30
C ILE A 593 10.03 -9.75 -4.66
N ASN A 594 10.56 -8.69 -5.28
CA ASN A 594 10.44 -7.30 -4.81
C ASN A 594 10.85 -7.18 -3.33
N ASP A 595 10.27 -6.24 -2.57
CA ASP A 595 10.46 -6.15 -1.11
C ASP A 595 9.79 -7.36 -0.35
N GLY A 596 9.84 -8.57 -0.89
CA GLY A 596 9.35 -9.82 -0.30
C GLY A 596 10.49 -10.71 0.21
N ASP A 597 10.25 -11.42 1.31
CA ASP A 597 11.16 -12.44 1.82
C ASP A 597 10.74 -13.84 1.34
N ALA A 598 11.69 -14.79 1.26
CA ALA A 598 11.41 -16.21 1.04
C ALA A 598 10.64 -16.77 2.25
N THR A 599 9.33 -16.57 2.26
CA THR A 599 8.50 -16.81 3.44
C THR A 599 7.81 -18.16 3.33
N PRO A 600 7.83 -19.00 4.39
CA PRO A 600 7.16 -20.29 4.34
C PRO A 600 5.63 -20.11 4.44
N MET A 601 4.89 -20.91 3.68
CA MET A 601 3.42 -20.95 3.65
C MET A 601 2.81 -21.14 5.05
N ARG A 602 3.47 -21.93 5.90
CA ARG A 602 3.05 -22.13 7.30
C ARG A 602 2.95 -20.81 8.10
N GLY A 603 3.68 -19.77 7.71
CA GLY A 603 3.59 -18.45 8.36
C GLY A 603 2.26 -17.75 8.13
N PHE A 604 1.51 -18.14 7.10
CA PHE A 604 0.24 -17.54 6.68
C PHE A 604 -0.95 -18.51 6.79
N ALA A 605 -0.71 -19.74 7.25
CA ALA A 605 -1.75 -20.77 7.40
C ALA A 605 -2.88 -20.37 8.36
N GLY A 606 -2.67 -19.37 9.23
CA GLY A 606 -3.69 -18.85 10.14
C GLY A 606 -4.92 -18.30 9.41
N SER A 607 -4.74 -17.58 8.31
CA SER A 607 -5.84 -17.02 7.51
C SER A 607 -6.70 -18.12 6.86
N TYR A 608 -6.12 -19.31 6.62
CA TYR A 608 -6.84 -20.46 6.10
C TYR A 608 -7.75 -21.13 7.12
N GLU A 609 -7.62 -20.86 8.42
CA GLU A 609 -8.59 -21.33 9.43
C GLU A 609 -9.99 -20.78 9.12
N TRP A 610 -10.09 -19.48 8.81
CA TRP A 610 -11.34 -18.86 8.42
C TRP A 610 -11.84 -19.42 7.08
N ALA A 611 -10.95 -19.53 6.09
CA ALA A 611 -11.32 -20.05 4.76
C ALA A 611 -11.80 -21.51 4.81
N TYR A 612 -11.11 -22.38 5.54
CA TYR A 612 -11.53 -23.77 5.70
C TYR A 612 -12.81 -23.90 6.54
N GLY A 613 -12.93 -23.07 7.57
CA GLY A 613 -14.17 -22.83 8.33
C GLY A 613 -15.36 -22.58 7.41
N ARG A 614 -15.20 -21.62 6.51
CA ARG A 614 -16.23 -21.15 5.58
C ARG A 614 -16.49 -22.12 4.44
N TYR A 615 -15.48 -22.40 3.63
CA TYR A 615 -15.64 -23.06 2.34
C TYR A 615 -15.50 -24.58 2.43
N GLY A 616 -14.87 -25.11 3.48
CA GLY A 616 -14.67 -26.55 3.64
C GLY A 616 -13.80 -27.22 2.58
N LYS A 617 -13.08 -26.46 1.73
CA LYS A 617 -12.20 -27.02 0.71
C LYS A 617 -11.05 -27.82 1.35
N PRO A 618 -10.81 -29.09 0.95
CA PRO A 618 -9.74 -29.91 1.52
C PRO A 618 -8.35 -29.25 1.46
N GLU A 619 -8.07 -28.50 0.40
CA GLU A 619 -6.80 -27.79 0.16
C GLU A 619 -6.56 -26.69 1.21
N TYR A 620 -7.63 -26.01 1.64
CA TYR A 620 -7.55 -25.02 2.71
C TYR A 620 -7.29 -25.70 4.06
N GLY A 621 -7.97 -26.82 4.33
CA GLY A 621 -7.72 -27.62 5.52
C GLY A 621 -6.30 -28.21 5.55
N TRP A 622 -5.75 -28.57 4.39
CA TRP A 622 -4.34 -28.94 4.24
C TRP A 622 -3.41 -27.77 4.60
N ALA A 623 -3.70 -26.55 4.14
CA ALA A 623 -2.87 -25.38 4.49
C ALA A 623 -2.85 -25.15 6.01
N VAL A 624 -3.99 -25.31 6.69
CA VAL A 624 -4.09 -25.25 8.16
C VAL A 624 -3.28 -26.37 8.83
N SER A 625 -3.22 -27.57 8.23
CA SER A 625 -2.46 -28.71 8.77
C SER A 625 -0.94 -28.48 8.85
N LEU A 626 -0.42 -27.44 8.16
CA LEU A 626 1.00 -27.07 8.19
C LEU A 626 1.44 -26.45 9.53
N ILE A 627 0.50 -26.12 10.41
CA ILE A 627 0.77 -25.47 11.70
C ILE A 627 0.19 -26.25 12.89
N SER A 628 0.82 -26.08 14.05
CA SER A 628 0.18 -26.40 15.32
C SER A 628 -0.81 -25.30 15.66
N ARG A 629 -2.11 -25.63 15.61
CA ARG A 629 -3.22 -24.71 15.86
C ARG A 629 -3.17 -24.21 17.30
N ARG A 630 -3.21 -22.89 17.49
CA ARG A 630 -3.01 -22.26 18.81
C ARG A 630 -3.58 -20.84 18.97
N GLY A 631 -4.20 -20.29 17.94
CA GLY A 631 -4.61 -18.88 17.89
C GLY A 631 -6.09 -18.68 17.60
N ASP A 632 -6.55 -17.45 17.78
CA ASP A 632 -7.96 -17.06 17.76
C ASP A 632 -8.69 -17.46 16.48
N TRP A 633 -8.03 -17.33 15.30
CA TRP A 633 -8.64 -17.71 14.02
C TRP A 633 -9.19 -19.14 14.00
N GLY A 634 -8.39 -20.10 14.48
CA GLY A 634 -8.81 -21.50 14.55
C GLY A 634 -9.88 -21.76 15.61
N VAL A 635 -9.88 -20.98 16.70
CA VAL A 635 -10.80 -21.14 17.83
C VAL A 635 -12.18 -20.62 17.48
N PHE A 636 -12.26 -19.43 16.87
CA PHE A 636 -13.52 -18.75 16.58
C PHE A 636 -14.08 -19.10 15.20
N PHE A 637 -13.24 -19.44 14.22
CA PHE A 637 -13.69 -19.63 12.83
C PHE A 637 -13.28 -20.97 12.22
N GLY A 638 -12.33 -21.69 12.83
CA GLY A 638 -11.79 -22.94 12.27
C GLY A 638 -12.70 -24.15 12.46
N LYS A 639 -12.57 -25.14 11.57
CA LYS A 639 -13.17 -26.47 11.77
C LYS A 639 -12.31 -27.30 12.73
N GLU A 640 -12.96 -28.15 13.51
CA GLU A 640 -12.26 -29.01 14.48
C GLU A 640 -11.44 -30.11 13.78
N VAL A 641 -12.05 -30.75 12.78
CA VAL A 641 -11.44 -31.85 12.03
C VAL A 641 -10.77 -31.31 10.77
N LEU A 642 -9.45 -31.47 10.70
CA LEU A 642 -8.68 -31.24 9.49
C LEU A 642 -8.70 -32.46 8.58
N PRO A 643 -8.64 -32.27 7.26
CA PRO A 643 -8.56 -33.39 6.32
C PRO A 643 -7.20 -34.08 6.42
N VAL A 644 -7.16 -35.39 6.15
CA VAL A 644 -5.94 -36.21 6.14
C VAL A 644 -5.68 -36.68 4.71
N GLY A 645 -4.40 -36.74 4.31
CA GLY A 645 -4.02 -37.29 3.01
C GLY A 645 -4.42 -36.43 1.81
N VAL A 646 -4.58 -35.13 2.00
CA VAL A 646 -4.88 -34.19 0.90
C VAL A 646 -3.66 -34.10 -0.02
N ASP A 647 -3.87 -34.43 -1.29
CA ASP A 647 -2.86 -34.28 -2.33
C ASP A 647 -3.01 -32.93 -3.04
N ILE A 648 -2.09 -32.01 -2.75
CA ILE A 648 -2.03 -30.68 -3.39
C ILE A 648 -1.27 -30.65 -4.72
N SER A 649 -0.72 -31.79 -5.18
CA SER A 649 0.03 -31.85 -6.44
C SER A 649 -0.77 -31.36 -7.64
N THR A 650 -2.10 -31.49 -7.58
CA THR A 650 -3.04 -31.00 -8.60
C THR A 650 -3.06 -29.47 -8.72
N LEU A 651 -2.71 -28.73 -7.66
CA LEU A 651 -2.58 -27.27 -7.65
C LEU A 651 -1.19 -26.82 -8.13
N LEU A 652 -0.17 -27.65 -7.89
CA LEU A 652 1.23 -27.36 -8.19
C LEU A 652 1.56 -27.65 -9.67
N LYS A 653 0.89 -26.96 -10.58
CA LYS A 653 1.13 -27.03 -12.03
C LYS A 653 1.92 -25.82 -12.52
N SER A 654 2.45 -25.91 -13.73
CA SER A 654 2.95 -24.72 -14.41
C SER A 654 1.77 -23.81 -14.71
N ARG A 655 1.96 -22.49 -14.55
CA ARG A 655 0.88 -21.53 -14.66
C ARG A 655 1.41 -20.14 -14.94
N ASP A 656 0.73 -19.42 -15.82
CA ASP A 656 0.85 -17.97 -15.96
C ASP A 656 -0.07 -17.28 -14.94
N PHE A 657 0.50 -16.39 -14.15
CA PHE A 657 -0.17 -15.47 -13.25
C PHE A 657 -0.13 -14.09 -13.90
N SER A 658 -0.95 -13.90 -14.95
CA SER A 658 -0.86 -12.73 -15.82
C SER A 658 -1.18 -11.42 -15.12
N GLY A 659 -1.98 -11.45 -14.04
CA GLY A 659 -2.27 -10.29 -13.22
C GLY A 659 -1.04 -9.85 -12.43
N LEU A 660 -0.31 -10.80 -11.85
CA LEU A 660 0.97 -10.58 -11.15
C LEU A 660 2.10 -10.28 -12.14
N GLY A 661 1.99 -10.79 -13.36
CA GLY A 661 3.02 -10.75 -14.39
C GLY A 661 4.16 -11.72 -14.12
N ALA A 662 3.84 -12.95 -13.71
CA ALA A 662 4.83 -13.99 -13.46
C ALA A 662 4.39 -15.34 -14.03
N VAL A 663 5.33 -16.10 -14.58
CA VAL A 663 5.10 -17.51 -14.94
C VAL A 663 5.84 -18.41 -13.96
N VAL A 664 5.15 -19.45 -13.51
CA VAL A 664 5.73 -20.58 -12.78
C VAL A 664 5.84 -21.76 -13.74
N LEU A 665 7.06 -22.26 -13.96
CA LEU A 665 7.32 -23.50 -14.70
C LEU A 665 7.64 -24.60 -13.69
N ARG A 666 6.99 -25.76 -13.82
CA ARG A 666 7.22 -26.93 -12.97
C ARG A 666 7.45 -28.18 -13.79
N GLN A 667 8.34 -29.03 -13.32
CA GLN A 667 8.58 -30.35 -13.90
C GLN A 667 9.12 -31.31 -12.84
N SER A 668 8.65 -32.55 -12.84
CA SER A 668 9.21 -33.61 -12.00
C SER A 668 9.55 -34.80 -12.88
N ARG A 669 10.82 -35.23 -12.86
CA ARG A 669 11.22 -36.50 -13.48
C ARG A 669 10.66 -37.67 -12.65
N PRO A 670 10.33 -38.82 -13.26
CA PRO A 670 10.03 -40.03 -12.51
C PRO A 670 11.17 -40.35 -11.51
N GLY A 671 10.85 -40.41 -10.22
CA GLY A 671 11.84 -40.63 -9.15
C GLY A 671 12.77 -39.45 -8.84
N GLY A 672 12.68 -38.35 -9.60
CA GLY A 672 13.50 -37.15 -9.42
C GLY A 672 12.83 -36.11 -8.50
N GLN A 673 13.62 -35.16 -8.02
CA GLN A 673 13.12 -34.02 -7.23
C GLN A 673 12.39 -33.02 -8.13
N PRO A 674 11.35 -32.34 -7.60
CA PRO A 674 10.57 -31.37 -8.37
C PRO A 674 11.37 -30.12 -8.70
N TRP A 675 11.18 -29.63 -9.92
CA TRP A 675 11.63 -28.32 -10.38
C TRP A 675 10.53 -27.28 -10.25
N TYR A 676 10.94 -26.07 -9.93
CA TYR A 676 10.15 -24.86 -9.97
C TYR A 676 11.03 -23.71 -10.43
N VAL A 677 10.62 -23.04 -11.50
CA VAL A 677 11.24 -21.82 -12.00
C VAL A 677 10.19 -20.74 -11.98
N HIS A 678 10.44 -19.69 -11.23
CA HIS A 678 9.64 -18.47 -11.23
C HIS A 678 10.28 -17.46 -12.16
N PHE A 679 9.51 -16.95 -13.11
CA PHE A 679 9.94 -16.02 -14.14
C PHE A 679 9.10 -14.73 -14.08
N ASP A 680 9.71 -13.64 -13.61
CA ASP A 680 9.04 -12.34 -13.46
C ASP A 680 9.16 -11.51 -14.74
N TYR A 681 8.02 -11.19 -15.36
CA TYR A 681 7.93 -10.25 -16.47
C TYR A 681 7.05 -9.04 -16.13
N GLY A 682 6.55 -8.96 -14.90
CA GLY A 682 5.39 -8.18 -14.51
C GLY A 682 5.69 -6.70 -14.27
N PRO A 683 4.71 -5.95 -13.75
CA PRO A 683 4.92 -4.55 -13.38
C PRO A 683 6.01 -4.40 -12.32
N HIS A 684 6.62 -3.22 -12.23
CA HIS A 684 7.70 -2.95 -11.28
C HIS A 684 7.29 -3.15 -9.81
N GLY A 685 6.05 -2.84 -9.43
CA GLY A 685 5.62 -2.91 -8.02
C GLY A 685 5.79 -1.61 -7.23
N GLY A 686 6.00 -0.47 -7.91
CA GLY A 686 6.03 0.86 -7.29
C GLY A 686 7.16 1.04 -6.27
N GLY A 687 6.88 1.67 -5.13
CA GLY A 687 7.87 1.92 -4.07
C GLY A 687 8.49 0.66 -3.43
N HIS A 688 7.87 -0.50 -3.67
CA HIS A 688 8.33 -1.82 -3.22
C HIS A 688 9.03 -2.64 -4.30
N GLY A 689 9.09 -2.12 -5.53
CA GLY A 689 9.65 -2.79 -6.68
C GLY A 689 11.16 -2.88 -6.71
N HIS A 690 11.67 -3.94 -7.32
CA HIS A 690 13.09 -4.10 -7.65
C HIS A 690 13.37 -3.78 -9.13
N PHE A 691 14.63 -3.46 -9.44
CA PHE A 691 15.08 -3.20 -10.82
C PHE A 691 15.51 -4.49 -11.52
N ASP A 692 14.60 -5.45 -11.65
CA ASP A 692 14.91 -6.87 -11.85
C ASP A 692 14.08 -7.55 -12.95
N LYS A 693 13.58 -6.80 -13.94
CA LYS A 693 12.72 -7.38 -14.97
C LYS A 693 13.40 -8.53 -15.69
N LEU A 694 12.58 -9.55 -16.01
CA LEU A 694 12.98 -10.82 -16.58
C LEU A 694 13.85 -11.69 -15.64
N VAL A 695 13.79 -11.49 -14.32
CA VAL A 695 14.53 -12.30 -13.32
C VAL A 695 14.01 -13.74 -13.22
N LEU A 696 14.92 -14.67 -12.90
CA LEU A 696 14.60 -16.06 -12.56
C LEU A 696 14.92 -16.41 -11.10
N ASN A 697 14.00 -17.16 -10.49
CA ASN A 697 14.18 -17.83 -9.20
C ASN A 697 14.01 -19.34 -9.37
N VAL A 698 15.02 -20.12 -9.00
CA VAL A 698 15.06 -21.57 -9.29
C VAL A 698 15.10 -22.38 -8.01
N TYR A 699 14.07 -23.21 -7.83
CA TYR A 699 14.01 -24.26 -6.82
C TYR A 699 14.12 -25.62 -7.51
N ALA A 700 15.11 -26.41 -7.10
CA ALA A 700 15.36 -27.75 -7.62
C ALA A 700 16.15 -28.56 -6.59
N ALA A 701 16.16 -29.89 -6.74
CA ALA A 701 16.88 -30.77 -5.82
C ALA A 701 16.49 -30.55 -4.33
N GLY A 702 15.21 -30.24 -4.08
CA GLY A 702 14.65 -30.06 -2.73
C GLY A 702 15.03 -28.77 -2.01
N ARG A 703 15.58 -27.75 -2.71
CA ARG A 703 15.92 -26.45 -2.12
C ARG A 703 15.90 -25.31 -3.14
N LEU A 704 15.89 -24.07 -2.64
CA LEU A 704 16.19 -22.89 -3.45
C LEU A 704 17.67 -22.92 -3.86
N GLN A 705 17.94 -22.86 -5.17
CA GLN A 705 19.28 -22.96 -5.75
C GLN A 705 19.75 -21.59 -6.24
N ALA A 706 19.04 -20.99 -7.21
CA ALA A 706 19.32 -19.66 -7.73
C ALA A 706 18.29 -18.65 -7.19
N PRO A 707 18.67 -17.79 -6.23
CA PRO A 707 17.73 -16.95 -5.50
C PRO A 707 17.61 -15.53 -6.07
N ASP A 708 16.58 -14.84 -5.60
CA ASP A 708 16.47 -13.39 -5.54
C ASP A 708 17.01 -12.93 -4.17
N PRO A 709 17.59 -11.73 -4.06
CA PRO A 709 18.01 -11.19 -2.77
C PRO A 709 16.87 -11.06 -1.75
N GLY A 710 15.64 -10.75 -2.16
CA GLY A 710 14.50 -10.49 -1.25
C GLY A 710 14.56 -9.10 -0.60
N ARG A 711 14.32 -8.94 0.71
CA ARG A 711 14.46 -7.62 1.37
C ARG A 711 15.17 -7.64 2.71
N LEU A 712 15.60 -6.45 3.14
CA LEU A 712 16.02 -6.14 4.50
C LEU A 712 15.10 -5.08 5.11
N ALA A 713 15.34 -4.75 6.38
CA ALA A 713 14.70 -3.59 6.98
C ALA A 713 15.04 -2.32 6.18
N TYR A 714 14.04 -1.46 5.89
CA TYR A 714 14.21 -0.26 5.07
C TYR A 714 15.28 0.72 5.57
N ALA A 715 15.57 0.71 6.88
CA ALA A 715 16.63 1.53 7.46
C ALA A 715 18.05 0.93 7.28
N ALA A 716 18.18 -0.30 6.78
CA ALA A 716 19.47 -0.93 6.50
C ALA A 716 20.01 -0.39 5.16
N ALA A 717 21.24 0.12 5.16
CA ALA A 717 21.86 0.71 3.96
C ALA A 717 21.86 -0.24 2.75
N LEU A 718 22.09 -1.55 3.00
CA LEU A 718 22.10 -2.59 1.96
C LEU A 718 20.77 -2.75 1.22
N GLN A 719 19.63 -2.37 1.82
CA GLN A 719 18.35 -2.41 1.11
C GLN A 719 18.38 -1.51 -0.12
N GLY A 720 18.86 -0.28 0.05
CA GLY A 720 18.97 0.70 -1.02
C GLY A 720 20.21 0.55 -1.89
N SER A 721 21.30 -0.03 -1.37
CA SER A 721 22.59 -0.06 -2.08
C SER A 721 22.94 -1.39 -2.74
N TRP A 722 22.20 -2.48 -2.46
CA TRP A 722 22.37 -3.81 -3.07
C TRP A 722 21.04 -4.44 -3.50
N TYR A 723 20.14 -4.73 -2.56
CA TYR A 723 18.99 -5.64 -2.75
C TYR A 723 18.05 -5.21 -3.90
N ARG A 724 17.93 -3.91 -4.14
CA ARG A 724 17.07 -3.36 -5.21
C ARG A 724 17.75 -3.25 -6.58
N HIS A 725 19.07 -3.39 -6.67
CA HIS A 725 19.83 -3.16 -7.91
C HIS A 725 19.93 -4.41 -8.77
N THR A 726 19.77 -4.24 -10.08
CA THR A 726 19.74 -5.31 -11.10
C THR A 726 20.87 -6.34 -11.01
N VAL A 727 22.08 -5.92 -10.64
CA VAL A 727 23.24 -6.82 -10.54
C VAL A 727 23.10 -7.85 -9.41
N ALA A 728 22.18 -7.62 -8.45
CA ALA A 728 21.84 -8.57 -7.39
C ALA A 728 20.84 -9.66 -7.85
N HIS A 729 20.30 -9.54 -9.07
CA HIS A 729 19.25 -10.42 -9.60
C HIS A 729 19.78 -11.30 -10.72
N ASN A 730 19.13 -12.45 -10.95
CA ASN A 730 19.48 -13.36 -12.04
C ASN A 730 18.93 -12.84 -13.38
N THR A 731 19.47 -11.73 -13.89
CA THR A 731 19.05 -11.06 -15.13
C THR A 731 20.23 -10.36 -15.82
N VAL A 732 19.98 -9.62 -16.90
CA VAL A 732 20.99 -8.85 -17.63
C VAL A 732 21.05 -7.40 -17.14
N VAL A 733 22.28 -6.92 -16.94
CA VAL A 733 22.65 -5.53 -16.64
C VAL A 733 23.27 -4.90 -17.89
N VAL A 734 22.97 -3.63 -18.14
CA VAL A 734 23.54 -2.85 -19.26
C VAL A 734 24.37 -1.70 -18.71
N ASP A 735 25.59 -1.56 -19.21
CA ASP A 735 26.55 -0.50 -18.87
C ASP A 735 26.78 -0.33 -17.36
N GLU A 736 26.76 -1.46 -16.63
CA GLU A 736 26.93 -1.53 -15.16
C GLU A 736 25.92 -0.67 -14.38
N ARG A 737 24.74 -0.43 -14.96
CA ARG A 737 23.66 0.38 -14.37
C ARG A 737 22.42 -0.45 -14.14
N SER A 738 21.73 -0.15 -13.05
CA SER A 738 20.43 -0.76 -12.81
C SER A 738 19.42 -0.37 -13.88
N GLN A 739 18.51 -1.29 -14.17
CA GLN A 739 17.30 -1.04 -14.93
C GLN A 739 16.50 0.11 -14.31
N VAL A 740 15.61 0.70 -15.11
CA VAL A 740 14.57 1.63 -14.63
C VAL A 740 13.28 0.85 -14.29
N PRO A 741 12.33 1.45 -13.54
CA PRO A 741 11.00 0.85 -13.38
C PRO A 741 10.39 0.49 -14.73
N ALA A 742 10.08 -0.79 -14.92
CA ALA A 742 9.63 -1.31 -16.20
C ALA A 742 8.61 -2.43 -16.04
N THR A 743 7.92 -2.73 -17.13
CA THR A 743 6.94 -3.82 -17.26
C THR A 743 7.26 -4.57 -18.54
N GLY A 744 7.45 -5.88 -18.44
CA GLY A 744 7.60 -6.77 -19.60
C GLY A 744 6.24 -7.29 -20.07
N ARG A 745 6.29 -8.20 -21.03
CA ARG A 745 5.12 -8.94 -21.52
C ARG A 745 5.48 -10.38 -21.82
N LEU A 746 4.60 -11.29 -21.44
CA LEU A 746 4.69 -12.68 -21.85
C LEU A 746 4.30 -12.81 -23.32
N THR A 747 5.15 -13.46 -24.11
CA THR A 747 4.95 -13.68 -25.54
C THR A 747 4.56 -15.11 -25.86
N SER A 748 4.96 -16.05 -25.01
CA SER A 748 4.73 -17.48 -25.19
C SER A 748 4.74 -18.18 -23.83
N PHE A 749 3.79 -19.08 -23.60
CA PHE A 749 3.80 -20.06 -22.52
C PHE A 749 3.12 -21.32 -23.01
N ARG A 750 3.85 -22.44 -23.01
CA ARG A 750 3.38 -23.72 -23.57
C ARG A 750 3.87 -24.91 -22.76
N GLU A 751 3.05 -25.95 -22.72
CA GLU A 751 3.40 -27.29 -22.25
C GLU A 751 3.29 -28.26 -23.42
N GLU A 752 4.40 -28.88 -23.80
CA GLU A 752 4.50 -29.75 -24.98
C GLU A 752 5.18 -31.08 -24.61
N GLY A 753 4.37 -32.04 -24.14
CA GLY A 753 4.85 -33.34 -23.70
C GLY A 753 5.70 -33.22 -22.43
N ASP A 754 6.99 -33.49 -22.53
CA ASP A 754 7.98 -33.39 -21.46
C ASP A 754 8.72 -32.03 -21.42
N VAL A 755 8.17 -31.01 -22.10
CA VAL A 755 8.73 -29.66 -22.13
C VAL A 755 7.71 -28.67 -21.58
N VAL A 756 8.14 -27.80 -20.67
CA VAL A 756 7.41 -26.59 -20.27
C VAL A 756 8.27 -25.41 -20.65
N LEU A 757 7.71 -24.42 -21.34
CA LEU A 757 8.47 -23.26 -21.80
C LEU A 757 7.70 -21.95 -21.62
N ALA A 758 8.45 -20.88 -21.45
CA ALA A 758 7.96 -19.51 -21.42
C ALA A 758 8.94 -18.57 -22.14
N GLN A 759 8.42 -17.55 -22.82
CA GLN A 759 9.20 -16.47 -23.40
C GLN A 759 8.55 -15.14 -23.05
N ALA A 760 9.33 -14.20 -22.53
CA ALA A 760 8.88 -12.84 -22.26
C ALA A 760 9.86 -11.81 -22.84
N GLU A 761 9.36 -10.62 -23.09
CA GLU A 761 10.15 -9.50 -23.62
C GLU A 761 9.90 -8.20 -22.87
N CYS A 762 10.89 -7.32 -22.86
CA CYS A 762 10.82 -5.99 -22.28
C CYS A 762 11.67 -5.02 -23.11
N ASP A 763 11.11 -3.87 -23.46
CA ASP A 763 11.76 -2.79 -24.23
C ASP A 763 11.86 -1.48 -23.43
N THR A 764 11.45 -1.51 -22.16
CA THR A 764 11.39 -0.33 -21.28
C THR A 764 12.41 -0.36 -20.14
N MET A 765 12.97 -1.54 -19.80
CA MET A 765 13.89 -1.67 -18.65
C MET A 765 15.25 -1.00 -18.87
N VAL A 766 15.68 -0.82 -20.12
CA VAL A 766 16.82 0.03 -20.53
C VAL A 766 16.44 0.75 -21.82
N PRO A 767 16.47 2.09 -21.87
CA PRO A 767 16.08 2.85 -23.06
C PRO A 767 16.88 2.45 -24.30
N GLY A 768 16.18 2.09 -25.37
CA GLY A 768 16.77 1.75 -26.67
C GLY A 768 17.29 0.31 -26.79
N VAL A 769 17.00 -0.55 -25.81
CA VAL A 769 17.37 -1.97 -25.84
C VAL A 769 16.14 -2.85 -25.72
N LEU A 770 15.94 -3.76 -26.69
CA LEU A 770 14.93 -4.81 -26.62
C LEU A 770 15.52 -6.06 -25.98
N PHE A 771 14.87 -6.54 -24.94
CA PHE A 771 15.23 -7.77 -24.25
C PHE A 771 14.21 -8.86 -24.50
N ARG A 772 14.68 -10.09 -24.70
CA ARG A 772 13.84 -11.30 -24.77
C ARG A 772 14.51 -12.42 -24.01
N ARG A 773 13.78 -13.06 -23.10
CA ARG A 773 14.26 -14.21 -22.34
C ARG A 773 13.34 -15.39 -22.56
N SER A 774 13.93 -16.51 -22.97
CA SER A 774 13.25 -17.77 -23.28
C SER A 774 13.75 -18.84 -22.33
N VAL A 775 12.84 -19.44 -21.56
CA VAL A 775 13.17 -20.41 -20.51
C VAL A 775 12.35 -21.68 -20.70
N ALA A 776 13.01 -22.83 -20.68
CA ALA A 776 12.33 -24.12 -20.75
C ALA A 776 12.85 -25.11 -19.71
N LEU A 777 11.96 -25.98 -19.22
CA LEU A 777 12.31 -27.18 -18.47
C LEU A 777 12.13 -28.39 -19.38
N VAL A 778 13.19 -29.18 -19.54
CA VAL A 778 13.20 -30.42 -20.32
C VAL A 778 14.00 -31.49 -19.59
N ASP A 779 13.35 -32.59 -19.24
CA ASP A 779 13.97 -33.73 -18.56
C ASP A 779 14.88 -33.33 -17.38
N GLY A 780 14.42 -32.40 -16.54
CA GLY A 780 15.15 -31.88 -15.38
C GLY A 780 16.41 -31.07 -15.72
N ILE A 781 16.44 -30.46 -16.91
CA ILE A 781 17.42 -29.45 -17.34
C ILE A 781 16.64 -28.17 -17.60
N MET A 782 17.11 -27.07 -17.04
CA MET A 782 16.62 -25.73 -17.41
C MET A 782 17.46 -25.20 -18.56
N VAL A 783 16.81 -24.77 -19.63
CA VAL A 783 17.41 -24.03 -20.74
C VAL A 783 17.05 -22.57 -20.60
N ASP A 784 18.02 -21.67 -20.78
CA ASP A 784 17.83 -20.23 -20.73
C ASP A 784 18.55 -19.54 -21.90
N VAL A 785 17.77 -18.80 -22.69
CA VAL A 785 18.25 -17.98 -23.80
C VAL A 785 17.84 -16.54 -23.57
N PHE A 786 18.82 -15.67 -23.29
CA PHE A 786 18.61 -14.25 -23.02
C PHE A 786 19.23 -13.40 -24.13
N GLN A 787 18.38 -12.78 -24.95
CA GLN A 787 18.74 -11.89 -26.04
C GLN A 787 18.59 -10.42 -25.61
N ALA A 788 19.57 -9.59 -25.98
CA ALA A 788 19.49 -8.14 -25.92
C ALA A 788 19.84 -7.55 -27.29
N GLN A 789 19.05 -6.61 -27.78
CA GLN A 789 19.21 -6.00 -29.10
C GLN A 789 19.16 -4.47 -29.01
N SER A 790 20.14 -3.79 -29.60
CA SER A 790 20.26 -2.32 -29.60
C SER A 790 20.84 -1.82 -30.91
N ASP A 791 20.57 -0.56 -31.26
CA ASP A 791 21.24 0.12 -32.36
C ASP A 791 22.62 0.68 -31.96
N ARG A 792 22.91 0.73 -30.66
CA ARG A 792 24.13 1.26 -30.05
C ARG A 792 24.92 0.16 -29.36
N GLU A 793 26.23 0.35 -29.28
CA GLU A 793 27.08 -0.57 -28.52
C GLU A 793 26.92 -0.35 -27.02
N HIS A 794 26.88 -1.47 -26.29
CA HIS A 794 26.77 -1.51 -24.84
C HIS A 794 27.69 -2.59 -24.26
N CYS A 795 27.91 -2.49 -22.94
CA CYS A 795 28.42 -3.58 -22.13
C CYS A 795 27.24 -4.33 -21.50
N TYR A 796 27.11 -5.63 -21.79
CA TYR A 796 26.09 -6.50 -21.22
C TYR A 796 26.70 -7.44 -20.20
N ASP A 797 26.20 -7.44 -18.98
CA ASP A 797 26.53 -8.43 -17.94
C ASP A 797 25.32 -9.31 -17.67
N TYR A 798 25.43 -10.61 -17.94
CA TYR A 798 24.47 -11.60 -17.47
C TYR A 798 24.88 -12.05 -16.05
N ALA A 799 24.04 -11.78 -15.06
CA ALA A 799 24.29 -12.15 -13.67
C ALA A 799 23.59 -13.47 -13.31
N TRP A 800 24.33 -14.37 -12.65
CA TRP A 800 23.80 -15.63 -12.14
C TRP A 800 24.31 -15.91 -10.72
N HIS A 801 23.39 -15.88 -9.77
CA HIS A 801 23.60 -16.17 -8.36
C HIS A 801 23.12 -17.59 -8.06
N ASN A 802 23.92 -18.36 -7.33
CA ASN A 802 23.57 -19.74 -7.00
C ASN A 802 24.18 -20.15 -5.66
N PHE A 803 23.37 -20.72 -4.77
CA PHE A 803 23.84 -21.19 -3.47
C PHE A 803 24.72 -22.44 -3.60
N GLY A 804 25.80 -22.44 -2.82
CA GLY A 804 26.79 -23.51 -2.79
C GLY A 804 28.19 -22.95 -2.97
N GLU A 805 29.19 -23.80 -2.89
CA GLU A 805 30.57 -23.48 -3.22
C GLU A 805 30.80 -23.74 -4.70
N TRP A 806 31.40 -22.77 -5.41
CA TRP A 806 31.66 -22.93 -6.84
C TRP A 806 32.97 -23.67 -7.11
N SER A 807 33.03 -24.44 -8.20
CA SER A 807 34.25 -25.10 -8.68
C SER A 807 35.13 -24.17 -9.50
N ASP A 808 36.41 -24.50 -9.67
CA ASP A 808 37.21 -23.91 -10.75
C ASP A 808 36.58 -24.20 -12.12
N ILE A 809 36.71 -23.27 -13.08
CA ILE A 809 36.38 -23.55 -14.49
C ILE A 809 37.66 -24.04 -15.14
N GLU A 810 37.58 -25.22 -15.75
CA GLU A 810 38.69 -25.83 -16.47
C GLU A 810 39.23 -24.92 -17.57
N GLY A 811 40.56 -24.78 -17.65
CA GLY A 811 41.23 -23.99 -18.69
C GLY A 811 41.23 -22.47 -18.48
N LEU A 812 40.64 -21.95 -17.40
CA LEU A 812 40.62 -20.52 -17.10
C LEU A 812 41.42 -20.16 -15.86
N ASP A 813 42.31 -19.17 -16.00
CA ASP A 813 43.07 -18.60 -14.90
C ASP A 813 42.48 -17.25 -14.48
N PHE A 814 41.85 -17.23 -13.29
CA PHE A 814 41.13 -16.08 -12.77
C PHE A 814 42.05 -15.12 -12.01
N GLN A 815 42.18 -13.91 -12.54
CA GLN A 815 43.01 -12.85 -11.95
C GLN A 815 42.18 -11.98 -10.99
N PRO A 816 42.71 -11.62 -9.80
CA PRO A 816 42.04 -10.68 -8.90
C PRO A 816 41.74 -9.33 -9.57
N MET A 817 40.61 -8.73 -9.23
CA MET A 817 40.25 -7.37 -9.62
C MET A 817 40.31 -6.43 -8.42
N GLU A 818 40.91 -5.25 -8.58
CA GLU A 818 40.95 -4.25 -7.50
C GLU A 818 39.56 -3.65 -7.20
N SER A 819 38.71 -3.44 -8.21
CA SER A 819 37.27 -3.19 -8.03
C SER A 819 36.47 -3.43 -9.32
N LEU A 820 35.19 -3.77 -9.17
CA LEU A 820 34.19 -3.70 -10.24
C LEU A 820 33.59 -2.30 -10.24
N ALA A 821 33.96 -1.47 -11.23
CA ALA A 821 33.55 -0.08 -11.39
C ALA A 821 33.85 0.83 -10.16
N LYS A 822 33.75 2.15 -10.36
CA LYS A 822 33.84 3.16 -9.28
C LYS A 822 32.45 3.68 -8.84
N GLY A 823 31.36 2.96 -9.13
CA GLY A 823 29.96 3.45 -9.09
C GLY A 823 28.96 2.62 -8.27
N ILE A 824 27.84 3.27 -7.92
CA ILE A 824 26.88 3.00 -6.82
C ILE A 824 25.60 2.23 -7.30
N HIS A 825 25.75 1.12 -8.03
CA HIS A 825 24.63 0.33 -8.58
C HIS A 825 24.68 -1.16 -8.18
N GLY A 826 25.18 -1.44 -7.00
CA GLY A 826 25.29 -2.79 -6.43
C GLY A 826 26.67 -3.42 -6.62
N TYR A 827 27.36 -3.14 -7.73
CA TYR A 827 28.68 -3.73 -8.04
C TYR A 827 29.72 -3.56 -6.92
N GLN A 828 29.63 -2.47 -6.14
CA GLN A 828 30.50 -2.22 -4.98
C GLN A 828 30.35 -3.25 -3.83
N HIS A 829 29.30 -4.07 -3.86
CA HIS A 829 29.04 -5.10 -2.85
C HIS A 829 29.49 -6.50 -3.27
N ILE A 830 30.00 -6.67 -4.49
CA ILE A 830 30.53 -7.95 -4.96
C ILE A 830 31.90 -8.17 -4.31
N ALA A 831 31.97 -9.14 -3.40
CA ALA A 831 33.18 -9.46 -2.66
C ALA A 831 34.12 -10.32 -3.50
N GLU A 832 35.42 -10.05 -3.35
CA GLU A 832 36.55 -10.80 -3.93
C GLU A 832 36.42 -11.04 -5.46
N PRO A 833 36.16 -9.99 -6.26
CA PRO A 833 35.96 -10.17 -7.68
C PRO A 833 37.23 -10.67 -8.38
N LYS A 834 37.09 -11.66 -9.24
CA LYS A 834 38.16 -12.18 -10.11
C LYS A 834 37.68 -12.29 -11.55
N ILE A 835 38.56 -12.10 -12.52
CA ILE A 835 38.23 -12.08 -13.96
C ILE A 835 39.08 -13.05 -14.78
N ALA A 836 38.47 -13.67 -15.77
CA ALA A 836 39.13 -14.44 -16.83
C ALA A 836 38.46 -14.15 -18.19
N GLY A 837 39.20 -14.30 -19.29
CA GLY A 837 38.66 -14.23 -20.65
C GLY A 837 38.48 -15.63 -21.24
N THR A 838 37.41 -15.84 -22.02
CA THR A 838 37.20 -17.10 -22.76
C THR A 838 36.37 -16.85 -24.02
N ASP A 839 36.67 -17.59 -25.08
CA ASP A 839 35.82 -17.68 -26.28
C ASP A 839 35.12 -19.04 -26.36
N GLN A 840 35.49 -19.98 -25.49
CA GLN A 840 35.01 -21.36 -25.48
C GLN A 840 33.80 -21.52 -24.55
N ASP A 841 33.01 -22.56 -24.82
CA ASP A 841 31.98 -23.03 -23.90
C ASP A 841 32.61 -23.37 -22.54
N TRP A 842 31.90 -23.10 -21.46
CA TRP A 842 32.43 -23.28 -20.11
C TRP A 842 31.35 -23.78 -19.14
N ILE A 843 31.83 -24.32 -18.03
CA ILE A 843 30.97 -24.94 -17.02
C ILE A 843 31.48 -24.59 -15.62
N VAL A 844 30.56 -24.20 -14.74
CA VAL A 844 30.83 -24.02 -13.32
C VAL A 844 29.88 -24.88 -12.51
N GLU A 845 30.42 -25.55 -11.52
CA GLU A 845 29.62 -26.33 -10.57
C GLU A 845 29.37 -25.51 -9.32
N PHE A 846 28.20 -25.67 -8.70
CA PHE A 846 27.83 -25.13 -7.40
C PHE A 846 27.45 -26.29 -6.49
N LYS A 847 28.34 -26.63 -5.56
CA LYS A 847 28.18 -27.77 -4.66
C LYS A 847 27.65 -27.30 -3.31
N ASN A 848 26.65 -28.00 -2.80
CA ASN A 848 26.24 -27.86 -1.40
C ASN A 848 26.15 -29.24 -0.73
N ASP A 849 25.70 -29.26 0.52
CA ASP A 849 25.59 -30.46 1.35
C ASP A 849 24.63 -31.53 0.79
N LYS A 850 23.73 -31.16 -0.12
CA LYS A 850 22.67 -32.06 -0.65
C LYS A 850 22.71 -32.25 -2.16
N SER A 851 23.16 -31.25 -2.90
CA SER A 851 23.07 -31.24 -4.36
C SER A 851 24.32 -30.68 -5.01
N LEU A 852 24.51 -31.09 -6.27
CA LEU A 852 25.46 -30.49 -7.20
C LEU A 852 24.67 -29.79 -8.31
N GLY A 853 24.84 -28.49 -8.43
CA GLY A 853 24.34 -27.70 -9.56
C GLY A 853 25.43 -27.56 -10.61
N ARG A 854 25.09 -27.72 -11.89
CA ARG A 854 26.01 -27.55 -13.01
C ARG A 854 25.45 -26.51 -13.95
N PHE A 855 26.15 -25.39 -14.08
CA PHE A 855 25.79 -24.27 -14.94
C PHE A 855 26.73 -24.26 -16.15
N TRP A 856 26.19 -24.55 -17.32
CA TRP A 856 26.91 -24.50 -18.59
C TRP A 856 26.46 -23.27 -19.39
N MET A 857 27.40 -22.58 -20.05
CA MET A 857 27.08 -21.51 -20.98
C MET A 857 27.93 -21.58 -22.24
N LYS A 858 27.28 -21.26 -23.37
CA LYS A 858 27.90 -21.16 -24.69
C LYS A 858 28.95 -20.04 -24.71
N GLY A 859 30.13 -20.34 -25.24
CA GLY A 859 31.20 -19.39 -25.51
C GLY A 859 30.86 -18.42 -26.65
N GLU A 860 31.36 -17.20 -26.54
CA GLU A 860 31.30 -16.18 -27.59
C GLU A 860 32.58 -15.36 -27.56
N THR A 861 33.08 -14.98 -28.74
CA THR A 861 34.32 -14.22 -28.88
C THR A 861 34.31 -12.95 -28.02
N GLY A 862 35.37 -12.75 -27.23
CA GLY A 862 35.53 -11.59 -26.37
C GLY A 862 34.77 -11.66 -25.05
N THR A 863 34.22 -12.83 -24.68
CA THR A 863 33.53 -13.00 -23.38
C THR A 863 34.52 -12.87 -22.23
N LYS A 864 34.13 -12.10 -21.20
CA LYS A 864 34.83 -12.03 -19.91
C LYS A 864 33.95 -12.62 -18.83
N LEU A 865 34.50 -13.53 -18.03
CA LEU A 865 33.85 -14.10 -16.86
C LEU A 865 34.37 -13.41 -15.62
N ILE A 866 33.46 -12.91 -14.79
CA ILE A 866 33.79 -12.37 -13.47
C ILE A 866 33.14 -13.27 -12.43
N ARG A 867 33.93 -13.68 -11.44
CA ARG A 867 33.45 -14.42 -10.26
C ARG A 867 33.52 -13.52 -9.05
N GLY A 868 32.57 -13.68 -8.15
CA GLY A 868 32.56 -12.99 -6.86
C GLY A 868 31.48 -13.55 -5.95
N THR A 869 31.31 -12.91 -4.81
CA THR A 869 30.26 -13.26 -3.85
C THR A 869 29.36 -12.07 -3.57
N GLY A 870 28.09 -12.19 -3.91
CA GLY A 870 27.04 -11.25 -3.55
C GLY A 870 26.38 -11.63 -2.23
N VAL A 871 25.23 -11.02 -1.94
CA VAL A 871 24.44 -11.26 -0.73
C VAL A 871 22.98 -11.54 -1.11
N ALA A 872 22.35 -12.52 -0.49
CA ALA A 872 20.92 -12.79 -0.68
C ALA A 872 20.25 -13.14 0.66
N ASN A 873 18.92 -13.25 0.67
CA ASN A 873 18.10 -13.70 1.80
C ASN A 873 18.03 -12.73 3.00
N ASN A 874 17.12 -13.03 3.92
CA ASN A 874 16.92 -12.31 5.18
C ASN A 874 16.79 -13.31 6.35
N PRO A 875 17.78 -13.40 7.27
CA PRO A 875 18.97 -12.55 7.36
C PRO A 875 19.93 -12.71 6.17
N PRO A 876 20.76 -11.69 5.87
CA PRO A 876 21.74 -11.73 4.78
C PRO A 876 22.66 -12.95 4.85
N GLN A 877 22.82 -13.66 3.73
CA GLN A 877 23.78 -14.75 3.57
C GLN A 877 24.61 -14.57 2.29
N PRO A 878 25.90 -14.96 2.30
CA PRO A 878 26.74 -14.95 1.10
C PRO A 878 26.13 -15.81 -0.01
N CYS A 879 26.13 -15.30 -1.24
CA CYS A 879 25.63 -16.02 -2.40
C CYS A 879 26.64 -15.90 -3.55
N PRO A 880 27.32 -17.00 -3.92
CA PRO A 880 28.25 -16.93 -5.03
C PRO A 880 27.59 -16.64 -6.35
N MET A 881 28.35 -15.97 -7.21
CA MET A 881 27.84 -15.50 -8.49
C MET A 881 28.89 -15.54 -9.60
N VAL A 882 28.40 -15.67 -10.82
CA VAL A 882 29.17 -15.42 -12.04
C VAL A 882 28.50 -14.30 -12.83
N LEU A 883 29.30 -13.34 -13.31
CA LEU A 883 28.89 -12.36 -14.31
C LEU A 883 29.55 -12.72 -15.64
N VAL A 884 28.75 -12.72 -16.70
CA VAL A 884 29.21 -12.98 -18.06
C VAL A 884 29.11 -11.70 -18.84
N ARG A 885 30.27 -11.10 -19.12
CA ARG A 885 30.39 -9.80 -19.77
C ARG A 885 30.65 -9.94 -21.26
N ARG A 886 29.83 -9.29 -22.07
CA ARG A 886 29.98 -9.16 -23.53
C ARG A 886 29.81 -7.70 -23.97
N GLN A 887 30.44 -7.33 -25.07
CA GLN A 887 30.35 -6.00 -25.65
C GLN A 887 29.85 -6.08 -27.09
N GLY A 888 28.95 -5.17 -27.45
CA GLY A 888 28.44 -5.08 -28.81
C GLY A 888 27.10 -4.36 -28.87
N LYS A 889 26.51 -4.31 -30.06
CA LYS A 889 25.14 -3.81 -30.26
C LYS A 889 24.08 -4.76 -29.73
N ASN A 890 24.38 -6.06 -29.82
CA ASN A 890 23.50 -7.14 -29.42
C ASN A 890 24.31 -8.12 -28.57
N ALA A 891 23.63 -8.86 -27.71
CA ALA A 891 24.21 -9.98 -26.95
C ALA A 891 23.19 -11.13 -26.84
N CYS A 892 23.66 -12.38 -26.91
CA CYS A 892 22.80 -13.56 -26.78
C CYS A 892 23.43 -14.60 -25.85
N PHE A 893 22.93 -14.66 -24.61
CA PHE A 893 23.39 -15.61 -23.60
C PHE A 893 22.59 -16.91 -23.72
N VAL A 894 23.28 -18.02 -24.02
CA VAL A 894 22.68 -19.35 -24.13
C VAL A 894 23.26 -20.23 -23.04
N SER A 895 22.45 -20.65 -22.08
CA SER A 895 22.88 -21.46 -20.95
C SER A 895 21.92 -22.62 -20.66
N CYS A 896 22.43 -23.62 -19.93
CA CYS A 896 21.58 -24.61 -19.29
C CYS A 896 22.09 -24.98 -17.90
N VAL A 897 21.15 -25.38 -17.07
CA VAL A 897 21.40 -25.73 -15.66
C VAL A 897 20.79 -27.08 -15.34
N GLU A 898 21.57 -27.91 -14.65
CA GLU A 898 21.09 -29.15 -14.04
C GLU A 898 21.42 -29.17 -12.55
N TYR A 899 20.50 -29.67 -11.73
CA TYR A 899 20.72 -29.97 -10.32
C TYR A 899 20.46 -31.45 -10.04
N VAL A 900 21.40 -32.11 -9.39
CA VAL A 900 21.33 -33.55 -9.04
C VAL A 900 21.52 -33.77 -7.53
N VAL A 901 20.93 -34.85 -7.01
CA VAL A 901 21.02 -35.29 -5.60
C VAL A 901 21.62 -36.69 -5.56
N GLY A 902 22.91 -36.81 -5.19
CA GLY A 902 23.60 -38.10 -5.10
C GLY A 902 23.85 -38.82 -6.45
N GLU A 903 23.37 -38.25 -7.56
CA GLU A 903 23.58 -38.75 -8.91
C GLU A 903 24.77 -38.03 -9.58
N THR A 904 25.33 -38.65 -10.62
CA THR A 904 26.31 -38.00 -11.49
C THR A 904 25.58 -37.02 -12.43
N PRO A 905 25.97 -35.74 -12.48
CA PRO A 905 25.40 -34.80 -13.45
C PRO A 905 25.62 -35.28 -14.88
N ARG A 906 24.65 -35.03 -15.75
CA ARG A 906 24.78 -35.33 -17.17
C ARG A 906 25.63 -34.25 -17.85
N GLN A 907 26.20 -34.58 -19.00
CA GLN A 907 26.86 -33.58 -19.84
C GLN A 907 25.81 -32.88 -20.71
N ALA A 908 25.10 -31.93 -20.10
CA ALA A 908 24.11 -31.11 -20.79
C ALA A 908 24.75 -29.89 -21.46
N SER A 909 24.34 -29.61 -22.70
CA SER A 909 24.65 -28.36 -23.42
C SER A 909 23.50 -27.97 -24.35
N VAL A 910 23.54 -26.75 -24.88
CA VAL A 910 22.49 -26.21 -25.75
C VAL A 910 23.08 -25.64 -27.03
N GLN A 911 22.56 -26.09 -28.17
CA GLN A 911 22.89 -25.56 -29.47
C GLN A 911 21.79 -24.63 -29.94
N LEU A 912 22.14 -23.39 -30.28
CA LEU A 912 21.22 -22.44 -30.90
C LEU A 912 21.14 -22.71 -32.41
N VAL A 913 19.95 -23.06 -32.89
CA VAL A 913 19.69 -23.44 -34.29
C VAL A 913 19.14 -22.26 -35.09
N SER A 914 18.32 -21.41 -34.46
CA SER A 914 17.86 -20.16 -35.05
C SER A 914 18.99 -19.12 -35.10
N ALA A 915 18.78 -18.02 -35.82
CA ALA A 915 19.70 -16.89 -35.73
C ALA A 915 19.74 -16.36 -34.27
N PRO A 916 20.88 -15.84 -33.77
CA PRO A 916 21.05 -15.46 -32.37
C PRO A 916 20.04 -14.45 -31.82
N TYR A 917 19.44 -13.66 -32.71
CA TYR A 917 18.53 -12.55 -32.38
C TYR A 917 17.13 -12.75 -32.97
N ASP A 918 16.84 -13.94 -33.51
CA ASP A 918 15.51 -14.28 -34.02
C ASP A 918 14.51 -14.26 -32.85
N PRO A 919 13.34 -13.62 -32.98
CA PRO A 919 12.27 -13.74 -31.99
C PRO A 919 11.80 -15.19 -31.81
N LYS A 920 11.83 -16.00 -32.88
CA LYS A 920 11.55 -17.44 -32.82
C LYS A 920 12.84 -18.20 -32.50
N VAL A 921 13.11 -18.33 -31.21
CA VAL A 921 14.30 -19.03 -30.72
C VAL A 921 14.11 -20.53 -30.91
N VAL A 922 15.04 -21.16 -31.64
CA VAL A 922 15.07 -22.62 -31.80
C VAL A 922 16.37 -23.15 -31.22
N VAL A 923 16.27 -24.08 -30.27
CA VAL A 923 17.43 -24.71 -29.62
C VAL A 923 17.36 -26.22 -29.68
N GLU A 924 18.52 -26.85 -29.70
CA GLU A 924 18.72 -28.28 -29.52
C GLU A 924 19.44 -28.54 -28.21
N VAL A 925 18.76 -29.24 -27.31
CA VAL A 925 19.31 -29.65 -26.02
C VAL A 925 20.06 -30.95 -26.20
N MET A 926 21.35 -30.92 -25.88
CA MET A 926 22.25 -32.05 -26.01
C MET A 926 22.52 -32.63 -24.62
N VAL A 927 22.45 -33.94 -24.48
CA VAL A 927 22.75 -34.66 -23.24
C VAL A 927 23.67 -35.82 -23.59
N ASP A 928 24.84 -35.85 -22.98
CA ASP A 928 25.88 -36.88 -23.21
C ASP A 928 26.21 -37.05 -24.70
N GLY A 929 26.31 -35.91 -25.40
CA GLY A 929 26.63 -35.83 -26.83
C GLY A 929 25.49 -36.19 -27.79
N LYS A 930 24.27 -36.49 -27.30
CA LYS A 930 23.10 -36.82 -28.13
C LYS A 930 22.02 -35.75 -28.03
N GLN A 931 21.33 -35.51 -29.14
CA GLN A 931 20.17 -34.62 -29.16
C GLN A 931 19.05 -35.24 -28.32
N LYS A 932 18.72 -34.57 -27.21
CA LYS A 932 17.64 -34.95 -26.31
C LYS A 932 16.31 -34.37 -26.77
N ARG A 933 16.29 -33.09 -27.13
CA ARG A 933 15.08 -32.38 -27.56
C ARG A 933 15.42 -31.19 -28.46
N ARG A 934 14.54 -30.90 -29.41
CA ARG A 934 14.49 -29.62 -30.12
C ARG A 934 13.32 -28.81 -29.56
N ILE A 935 13.58 -27.56 -29.21
CA ILE A 935 12.60 -26.65 -28.59
C ILE A 935 12.48 -25.41 -29.47
N GLU A 936 11.25 -25.02 -29.78
CA GLU A 936 10.91 -23.75 -30.43
C GLU A 936 10.13 -22.92 -29.40
N PHE A 937 10.57 -21.69 -29.14
CA PHE A 937 9.97 -20.78 -28.15
C PHE A 937 8.93 -19.85 -28.77
#